data_AF-A0A9P5R7H3-F1
#
_entry.id   AF-A0A9P5R7H3-F1
#
_cell.length_a   1.000
_cell.length_b   1.000
_cell.length_c   1.000
_cell.angle_alpha   90.00
_cell.angle_beta   90.00
_cell.angle_gamma   90.00
#
_symmetry.space_group_name_H-M   'P 1'
#
loop_
_entity.id
_entity.type
_entity.pdbx_description
1 polymer ?
#
loop_
_entity_poly.entity_id
_entity_poly.type
_entity_poly.pdbx_seq_one_letter_code
_entity_poly.pdbx_strand_id
1 'polypeptide(L)'
;FQHKWDQFSIIARFEGKDDSLTNEPVIVGAHQDSINMWLPMLRAPGADDDGSGTVTILEVFRSLVGTGFRPNRPVEFHWYSAEEAGLLGSQDVAKEYQRKNVDVIAMIQNDMTGYVGTKFAESYGIVVDFVDPELTELVRVYAREYGDIPVRETKCGYACSDHASWAKAGYRSAFAIEGDFSDSSPYIHTTNDDVSHINFDHMKQFAKLALGFAVELGHYKGEQKISVKQYPGESPRASQELRAHHESRVAFMSKLHQYNDIKQNLPPSSTTADSNGSGTGATTPSPEPHLVMSGDNTPDANLKRALSLSTSTSKPGESKHAEGAPDKGDDPTIMKVSFLDKIEQELEELQRLHQQHQQNHHNQQHPKEKRALVGVAPLRGNSLDTQWVAAMEIGSPPQEFSVVFDTGSSDLWVPSTSCQTLTCMTLRRFNPSRSSSYQQDGRSWSINYADDSKVSGVLAKDNVKVAGISINDQTFGMASVNSGSTAATGVDGIMGLGFNSNSEMGNVNTPITNMILQNQIDQPIVSVWLNKAVDQDAGLSNGGQFIFGGVDPSLYTGPITYLPVSSTKEWQIKIDQIFIGRKELSLSSSASSAIVDTGSSYILFPDYLATAFHRAIPNSQYDSKLGWWVPCSVANSRYGGDLTFVLGGQKFSVPLSDIVILKSAFNGYCLSAIDSWQELAGHGGQSGILLGDLFIKNQYVVYDYEKKQIGFATKVDIAPGGIGLNAKNTAGSRLESLRETSRNHRVTVMALGAVLTCLLTSVL
;
A
#
# COMPACT_ATOMS: atom_id res chain seq x y z
N PHE A 1 -19.47 15.80 12.31
CA PHE A 1 -20.88 15.65 11.91
C PHE A 1 -21.23 14.18 12.06
N GLN A 2 -22.50 13.83 12.28
CA GLN A 2 -22.96 12.44 12.28
C GLN A 2 -24.10 12.35 11.30
N HIS A 3 -23.96 11.46 10.33
CA HIS A 3 -25.01 11.17 9.37
C HIS A 3 -25.99 10.16 9.95
N LYS A 4 -27.21 10.13 9.40
CA LYS A 4 -28.24 9.15 9.76
C LYS A 4 -28.16 7.86 8.94
N TRP A 5 -27.18 7.76 8.06
CA TRP A 5 -26.90 6.63 7.17
C TRP A 5 -25.47 6.15 7.39
N ASP A 6 -25.17 4.95 6.89
CA ASP A 6 -23.94 4.22 7.22
C ASP A 6 -22.67 4.78 6.55
N GLN A 7 -22.79 5.44 5.40
CA GLN A 7 -21.64 6.03 4.70
C GLN A 7 -21.24 7.40 5.30
N PHE A 8 -19.98 7.51 5.75
CA PHE A 8 -19.46 8.73 6.37
C PHE A 8 -18.89 9.72 5.36
N SER A 9 -19.16 11.03 5.49
CA SER A 9 -18.30 12.03 4.82
C SER A 9 -16.94 12.10 5.53
N ILE A 10 -15.86 12.27 4.77
CA ILE A 10 -14.48 12.26 5.26
C ILE A 10 -13.87 13.64 5.06
N ILE A 11 -13.20 14.17 6.09
CA ILE A 11 -12.42 15.41 5.99
C ILE A 11 -11.00 15.13 6.42
N ALA A 12 -10.05 15.28 5.51
CA ALA A 12 -8.63 15.31 5.81
C ALA A 12 -8.14 16.76 5.86
N ARG A 13 -7.35 17.14 6.86
CA ARG A 13 -7.00 18.53 7.13
C ARG A 13 -5.49 18.71 7.34
N PHE A 14 -4.90 19.64 6.60
CA PHE A 14 -3.62 20.23 6.92
C PHE A 14 -3.83 21.42 7.85
N GLU A 15 -3.17 21.41 9.00
CA GLU A 15 -3.21 22.58 9.90
C GLU A 15 -2.37 23.73 9.36
N GLY A 16 -2.91 24.94 9.47
CA GLY A 16 -2.19 26.17 9.16
C GLY A 16 -1.14 26.48 10.22
N LYS A 17 -0.02 27.07 9.81
CA LYS A 17 1.02 27.55 10.74
C LYS A 17 0.74 28.94 11.31
N ASP A 18 -0.25 29.65 10.78
CA ASP A 18 -0.67 30.97 11.25
C ASP A 18 -1.91 30.82 12.13
N ASP A 19 -1.72 30.91 13.45
CA ASP A 19 -2.79 30.73 14.44
C ASP A 19 -3.97 31.69 14.22
N SER A 20 -3.71 32.85 13.61
CA SER A 20 -4.75 33.85 13.30
C SER A 20 -5.71 33.43 12.19
N LEU A 21 -5.32 32.45 11.37
CA LEU A 21 -6.08 31.98 10.21
C LEU A 21 -6.72 30.60 10.44
N THR A 22 -6.67 30.07 11.67
CA THR A 22 -7.12 28.70 12.01
C THR A 22 -8.61 28.43 11.78
N ASN A 23 -9.43 29.47 11.73
CA ASN A 23 -10.87 29.40 11.43
C ASN A 23 -11.21 29.70 9.96
N GLU A 24 -10.20 29.88 9.10
CA GLU A 24 -10.35 30.31 7.71
C GLU A 24 -9.91 29.23 6.71
N PRO A 25 -10.55 28.04 6.66
CA PRO A 25 -10.08 26.95 5.82
C PRO A 25 -10.34 27.20 4.33
N VAL A 26 -9.50 26.58 3.51
CA VAL A 26 -9.71 26.37 2.07
C VAL A 26 -10.11 24.92 1.86
N ILE A 27 -11.14 24.67 1.05
CA ILE A 27 -11.72 23.33 0.88
C ILE A 27 -11.55 22.86 -0.57
N VAL A 28 -11.05 21.65 -0.74
CA VAL A 28 -11.06 20.89 -2.00
C VAL A 28 -11.98 19.69 -1.79
N GLY A 29 -13.02 19.57 -2.60
CA GLY A 29 -14.09 18.57 -2.41
C GLY A 29 -14.33 17.70 -3.64
N ALA A 30 -14.84 16.51 -3.38
CA ALA A 30 -15.44 15.56 -4.32
C ALA A 30 -16.47 14.70 -3.56
N HIS A 31 -17.31 13.93 -4.24
CA HIS A 31 -18.16 12.92 -3.58
C HIS A 31 -17.61 11.51 -3.78
N GLN A 32 -18.09 10.56 -2.99
CA GLN A 32 -17.52 9.19 -2.93
C GLN A 32 -18.60 8.10 -2.99
N ASP A 33 -19.81 8.44 -3.43
CA ASP A 33 -20.85 7.47 -3.75
C ASP A 33 -21.12 7.40 -5.24
N SER A 34 -21.94 6.43 -5.62
CA SER A 34 -22.43 6.24 -6.97
C SER A 34 -23.71 5.44 -6.90
N ILE A 35 -24.62 5.67 -7.83
CA ILE A 35 -25.89 4.92 -7.91
C ILE A 35 -26.10 4.32 -9.29
N ASN A 36 -27.02 3.37 -9.39
CA ASN A 36 -27.60 3.02 -10.67
C ASN A 36 -28.98 3.67 -10.76
N MET A 37 -29.08 4.77 -11.49
CA MET A 37 -30.28 5.62 -11.48
C MET A 37 -31.51 4.90 -12.04
N TRP A 38 -31.32 4.03 -13.04
CA TRP A 38 -32.41 3.36 -13.74
C TRP A 38 -32.84 2.06 -13.07
N LEU A 39 -31.88 1.30 -12.54
CA LEU A 39 -32.12 0.03 -11.89
C LEU A 39 -31.25 -0.05 -10.62
N PRO A 40 -31.73 0.45 -9.47
CA PRO A 40 -30.95 0.50 -8.23
C PRO A 40 -30.44 -0.86 -7.71
N MET A 41 -30.94 -1.97 -8.27
CA MET A 41 -30.49 -3.34 -7.96
C MET A 41 -29.28 -3.77 -8.80
N LEU A 42 -28.92 -3.02 -9.84
CA LEU A 42 -27.73 -3.27 -10.66
C LEU A 42 -26.51 -2.60 -10.04
N ARG A 43 -25.33 -3.04 -10.48
CA ARG A 43 -24.06 -2.45 -10.06
C ARG A 43 -23.98 -0.97 -10.48
N ALA A 44 -23.37 -0.17 -9.62
CA ALA A 44 -22.99 1.21 -9.83
C ALA A 44 -21.48 1.30 -9.58
N PRO A 45 -20.64 1.04 -10.60
CA PRO A 45 -19.19 1.01 -10.39
C PRO A 45 -18.61 2.41 -10.13
N GLY A 46 -19.23 3.46 -10.68
CA GLY A 46 -18.94 4.86 -10.34
C GLY A 46 -17.52 5.29 -10.68
N ALA A 47 -16.94 4.79 -11.79
CA ALA A 47 -15.55 5.11 -12.12
C ALA A 47 -15.36 6.60 -12.43
N ASP A 48 -16.35 7.22 -13.07
CA ASP A 48 -16.36 8.63 -13.36
C ASP A 48 -17.22 9.43 -12.40
N ASP A 49 -18.38 8.90 -11.97
CA ASP A 49 -19.26 9.52 -10.98
C ASP A 49 -19.35 8.66 -9.71
N ASP A 50 -18.49 8.88 -8.70
CA ASP A 50 -17.40 9.89 -8.68
C ASP A 50 -16.04 9.37 -8.23
N GLY A 51 -15.67 8.20 -8.74
CA GLY A 51 -14.32 7.66 -8.59
C GLY A 51 -13.24 8.58 -9.15
N SER A 52 -13.49 9.27 -10.26
CA SER A 52 -12.52 10.14 -10.90
C SER A 52 -12.26 11.40 -10.07
N GLY A 53 -13.30 12.10 -9.61
CA GLY A 53 -13.19 13.24 -8.70
C GLY A 53 -12.52 12.89 -7.38
N THR A 54 -12.99 11.81 -6.74
CA THR A 54 -12.41 11.27 -5.49
C THR A 54 -10.92 11.01 -5.62
N VAL A 55 -10.48 10.34 -6.69
CA VAL A 55 -9.07 10.00 -6.91
C VAL A 55 -8.24 11.24 -7.26
N THR A 56 -8.79 12.19 -8.02
CA THR A 56 -8.13 13.46 -8.33
C THR A 56 -7.74 14.20 -7.04
N ILE A 57 -8.67 14.38 -6.11
CA ILE A 57 -8.39 15.15 -4.89
C ILE A 57 -7.54 14.34 -3.89
N LEU A 58 -7.65 13.00 -3.90
CA LEU A 58 -6.81 12.12 -3.10
C LEU A 58 -5.35 12.16 -3.55
N GLU A 59 -5.11 12.19 -4.85
CA GLU A 59 -3.75 12.29 -5.40
C GLU A 59 -3.11 13.62 -5.02
N VAL A 60 -3.85 14.73 -5.12
CA VAL A 60 -3.38 16.04 -4.64
C VAL A 60 -3.05 16.01 -3.15
N PHE A 61 -3.93 15.44 -2.32
CA PHE A 61 -3.67 15.28 -0.89
C PHE A 61 -2.39 14.47 -0.64
N ARG A 62 -2.23 13.34 -1.33
CA ARG A 62 -1.04 12.47 -1.24
C ARG A 62 0.24 13.21 -1.60
N SER A 63 0.23 13.99 -2.69
CA SER A 63 1.39 14.80 -3.10
C SER A 63 1.75 15.87 -2.06
N LEU A 64 0.75 16.54 -1.46
CA LEU A 64 0.98 17.53 -0.40
C LEU A 64 1.55 16.89 0.88
N VAL A 65 1.10 15.69 1.24
CA VAL A 65 1.68 14.94 2.39
C VAL A 65 3.14 14.58 2.11
N GLY A 66 3.44 14.00 0.95
CA GLY A 66 4.78 13.52 0.59
C GLY A 66 5.85 14.62 0.56
N THR A 67 5.41 15.87 0.43
CA THR A 67 6.29 17.04 0.34
C THR A 67 6.38 17.85 1.62
N GLY A 68 5.67 17.44 2.68
CA GLY A 68 5.67 18.14 3.96
C GLY A 68 5.01 19.52 3.92
N PHE A 69 3.98 19.68 3.08
CA PHE A 69 3.22 20.92 2.92
C PHE A 69 2.77 21.52 4.26
N ARG A 70 3.09 22.80 4.48
CA ARG A 70 2.72 23.58 5.68
C ARG A 70 2.09 24.91 5.30
N PRO A 71 0.77 24.95 5.09
CA PRO A 71 0.07 26.16 4.66
C PRO A 71 0.00 27.22 5.78
N ASN A 72 -0.33 28.46 5.43
CA ASN A 72 -0.57 29.52 6.41
C ASN A 72 -1.91 29.33 7.11
N ARG A 73 -2.97 29.03 6.36
CA ARG A 73 -4.31 28.71 6.85
C ARG A 73 -4.60 27.21 6.70
N PRO A 74 -5.62 26.65 7.35
CA PRO A 74 -5.99 25.25 7.14
C PRO A 74 -6.40 24.98 5.69
N VAL A 75 -6.02 23.81 5.19
CA VAL A 75 -6.47 23.30 3.89
C VAL A 75 -7.12 21.94 4.13
N GLU A 76 -8.36 21.79 3.69
CA GLU A 76 -9.18 20.61 3.93
C GLU A 76 -9.55 19.94 2.61
N PHE A 77 -9.50 18.61 2.62
CA PHE A 77 -9.91 17.73 1.54
C PHE A 77 -11.14 16.95 1.99
N HIS A 78 -12.25 17.11 1.27
CA HIS A 78 -13.56 16.60 1.66
C HIS A 78 -14.02 15.54 0.66
N TRP A 79 -14.44 14.38 1.16
CA TRP A 79 -15.15 13.35 0.41
C TRP A 79 -16.56 13.23 0.99
N TYR A 80 -17.56 13.71 0.27
CA TYR A 80 -18.94 13.75 0.76
C TYR A 80 -19.65 12.43 0.53
N SER A 81 -20.44 12.00 1.51
CA SER A 81 -21.30 10.81 1.38
C SER A 81 -22.72 11.17 0.93
N ALA A 82 -23.37 10.25 0.24
CA ALA A 82 -24.76 10.36 -0.19
C ALA A 82 -25.04 11.64 -1.01
N GLU A 83 -24.13 12.00 -1.92
CA GLU A 83 -24.34 13.05 -2.93
C GLU A 83 -25.50 12.66 -3.84
N GLU A 84 -25.52 11.40 -4.26
CA GLU A 84 -26.46 10.86 -5.24
C GLU A 84 -27.88 10.74 -4.68
N ALA A 85 -27.99 10.77 -3.35
CA ALA A 85 -29.25 10.84 -2.61
C ALA A 85 -29.74 12.28 -2.39
N GLY A 86 -29.11 13.27 -3.04
CA GLY A 86 -29.47 14.68 -2.99
C GLY A 86 -28.56 15.50 -2.08
N LEU A 87 -27.25 15.42 -2.25
CA LEU A 87 -26.21 16.22 -1.59
C LEU A 87 -26.22 16.10 -0.06
N LEU A 88 -26.59 14.94 0.49
CA LEU A 88 -26.93 14.84 1.91
C LEU A 88 -25.72 15.09 2.81
N GLY A 89 -24.56 14.52 2.44
CA GLY A 89 -23.30 14.68 3.18
C GLY A 89 -22.83 16.13 3.21
N SER A 90 -22.65 16.74 2.04
CA SER A 90 -22.19 18.14 1.95
C SER A 90 -23.16 19.13 2.59
N GLN A 91 -24.47 18.89 2.53
CA GLN A 91 -25.44 19.73 3.23
C GLN A 91 -25.26 19.67 4.74
N ASP A 92 -25.03 18.48 5.32
CA ASP A 92 -24.81 18.33 6.76
C ASP A 92 -23.48 18.95 7.20
N VAL A 93 -22.42 18.77 6.40
CA VAL A 93 -21.10 19.38 6.66
C VAL A 93 -21.18 20.90 6.58
N ALA A 94 -21.71 21.47 5.50
CA ALA A 94 -21.81 22.91 5.31
C ALA A 94 -22.69 23.58 6.37
N LYS A 95 -23.82 22.97 6.77
CA LYS A 95 -24.65 23.46 7.88
C LYS A 95 -23.93 23.45 9.21
N GLU A 96 -23.11 22.43 9.47
CA GLU A 96 -22.32 22.35 10.70
C GLU A 96 -21.22 23.42 10.72
N TYR A 97 -20.57 23.71 9.59
CA TYR A 97 -19.61 24.80 9.44
C TYR A 97 -20.27 26.15 9.66
N GLN A 98 -21.45 26.36 9.06
CA GLN A 98 -22.27 27.56 9.28
C GLN A 98 -22.65 27.71 10.76
N ARG A 99 -23.10 26.64 11.43
CA ARG A 99 -23.46 26.63 12.85
C ARG A 99 -22.28 26.97 13.76
N LYS A 100 -21.08 26.54 13.36
CA LYS A 100 -19.82 26.82 14.06
C LYS A 100 -19.22 28.18 13.73
N ASN A 101 -19.82 28.95 12.81
CA ASN A 101 -19.27 30.19 12.27
C ASN A 101 -17.83 30.03 11.75
N VAL A 102 -17.56 28.94 11.05
CA VAL A 102 -16.29 28.76 10.33
C VAL A 102 -16.27 29.69 9.12
N ASP A 103 -15.16 30.39 8.88
CA ASP A 103 -15.03 31.38 7.80
C ASP A 103 -14.35 30.75 6.58
N VAL A 104 -15.07 29.86 5.88
CA VAL A 104 -14.51 29.17 4.70
C VAL A 104 -14.19 30.18 3.61
N ILE A 105 -12.91 30.25 3.25
CA ILE A 105 -12.40 31.25 2.30
C ILE A 105 -12.83 30.94 0.88
N ALA A 106 -12.73 29.66 0.52
CA ALA A 106 -13.08 29.15 -0.78
C ALA A 106 -13.27 27.64 -0.71
N MET A 107 -14.21 27.14 -1.49
CA MET A 107 -14.41 25.72 -1.73
C MET A 107 -14.42 25.44 -3.24
N ILE A 108 -13.64 24.46 -3.69
CA ILE A 108 -13.71 23.95 -5.06
C ILE A 108 -14.21 22.51 -5.03
N GLN A 109 -15.19 22.21 -5.86
CA GLN A 109 -15.63 20.85 -6.13
C GLN A 109 -14.97 20.32 -7.40
N ASN A 110 -14.59 19.04 -7.39
CA ASN A 110 -13.98 18.32 -8.50
C ASN A 110 -14.67 16.97 -8.64
N ASP A 111 -15.79 16.94 -9.34
CA ASP A 111 -16.54 15.71 -9.62
C ASP A 111 -16.41 15.40 -11.10
N MET A 112 -16.45 14.12 -11.45
CA MET A 112 -16.39 13.66 -12.83
C MET A 112 -15.25 14.34 -13.58
N THR A 113 -14.01 14.00 -13.22
CA THR A 113 -12.79 14.59 -13.80
C THR A 113 -12.17 13.67 -14.85
N GLY A 114 -12.83 12.56 -15.17
CA GLY A 114 -12.23 11.41 -15.84
C GLY A 114 -12.54 11.30 -17.33
N TYR A 115 -13.69 11.77 -17.80
CA TYR A 115 -14.13 11.49 -19.16
C TYR A 115 -13.84 12.61 -20.16
N VAL A 116 -13.15 12.29 -21.26
CA VAL A 116 -13.00 13.25 -22.37
C VAL A 116 -14.18 13.10 -23.34
N GLY A 117 -15.03 14.13 -23.35
CA GLY A 117 -16.19 14.25 -24.26
C GLY A 117 -15.85 14.07 -25.74
N THR A 118 -16.87 13.72 -26.53
CA THR A 118 -16.69 13.38 -27.97
C THR A 118 -17.11 14.50 -28.92
N LYS A 119 -17.91 15.46 -28.45
CA LYS A 119 -18.41 16.59 -29.25
C LYS A 119 -17.43 17.75 -29.28
N PHE A 120 -16.63 17.90 -28.22
CA PHE A 120 -15.72 19.01 -28.06
C PHE A 120 -14.28 18.56 -27.84
N ALA A 121 -13.33 19.46 -28.13
CA ALA A 121 -11.95 19.23 -27.74
C ALA A 121 -11.82 19.20 -26.22
N GLU A 122 -10.89 18.38 -25.74
CA GLU A 122 -10.53 18.25 -24.32
C GLU A 122 -10.38 19.63 -23.66
N SER A 123 -11.01 19.81 -22.51
CA SER A 123 -11.00 21.08 -21.79
C SER A 123 -11.39 20.90 -20.33
N TYR A 124 -10.98 21.81 -19.46
CA TYR A 124 -11.64 21.98 -18.17
C TYR A 124 -13.06 22.50 -18.38
N GLY A 125 -14.06 21.80 -17.86
CA GLY A 125 -15.40 22.33 -17.65
C GLY A 125 -15.44 23.16 -16.39
N ILE A 126 -15.65 24.47 -16.51
CA ILE A 126 -15.82 25.35 -15.36
C ILE A 126 -17.28 25.79 -15.31
N VAL A 127 -17.98 25.34 -14.27
CA VAL A 127 -19.41 25.62 -14.09
C VAL A 127 -19.59 27.08 -13.67
N VAL A 128 -20.54 27.77 -14.31
CA VAL A 128 -20.79 29.21 -14.11
C VAL A 128 -22.15 29.54 -13.50
N ASP A 129 -22.99 28.53 -13.23
CA ASP A 129 -24.25 28.67 -12.50
C ASP A 129 -24.17 28.05 -11.10
N PHE A 130 -24.91 28.62 -10.13
CA PHE A 130 -24.92 28.20 -8.71
C PHE A 130 -23.55 28.25 -7.99
N VAL A 131 -22.62 29.07 -8.48
CA VAL A 131 -21.26 29.27 -7.97
C VAL A 131 -20.96 30.76 -7.67
N ASP A 132 -19.85 31.03 -6.98
CA ASP A 132 -19.32 32.39 -6.76
C ASP A 132 -18.54 32.90 -8.00
N PRO A 133 -19.00 33.95 -8.72
CA PRO A 133 -18.40 34.35 -9.99
C PRO A 133 -16.92 34.78 -9.91
N GLU A 134 -16.53 35.39 -8.79
CA GLU A 134 -15.15 35.85 -8.57
C GLU A 134 -14.22 34.65 -8.30
N LEU A 135 -14.65 33.70 -7.46
CA LEU A 135 -13.90 32.48 -7.24
C LEU A 135 -13.83 31.63 -8.52
N THR A 136 -14.90 31.57 -9.30
CA THR A 136 -14.91 30.89 -10.59
C THR A 136 -13.93 31.52 -11.58
N GLU A 137 -13.79 32.85 -11.62
CA GLU A 137 -12.72 33.48 -12.40
C GLU A 137 -11.33 33.07 -11.90
N LEU A 138 -11.12 33.04 -10.57
CA LEU A 138 -9.84 32.59 -10.01
C LEU A 138 -9.51 31.15 -10.39
N VAL A 139 -10.49 30.24 -10.33
CA VAL A 139 -10.34 28.85 -10.78
C VAL A 139 -9.97 28.79 -12.27
N ARG A 140 -10.58 29.64 -13.13
CA ARG A 140 -10.20 29.73 -14.54
C ARG A 140 -8.77 30.22 -14.73
N VAL A 141 -8.31 31.16 -13.91
CA VAL A 141 -6.91 31.61 -13.92
C VAL A 141 -5.98 30.47 -13.54
N TYR A 142 -6.27 29.72 -12.47
CA TYR A 142 -5.47 28.57 -12.06
C TYR A 142 -5.47 27.46 -13.12
N ALA A 143 -6.60 27.18 -13.75
CA ALA A 143 -6.69 26.19 -14.81
C ALA A 143 -5.82 26.56 -16.03
N ARG A 144 -5.76 27.86 -16.39
CA ARG A 144 -4.88 28.35 -17.47
C ARG A 144 -3.41 28.43 -17.09
N GLU A 145 -3.12 28.69 -15.82
CA GLU A 145 -1.75 28.86 -15.34
C GLU A 145 -1.05 27.51 -15.11
N TYR A 146 -1.76 26.55 -14.54
CA TYR A 146 -1.19 25.25 -14.16
C TYR A 146 -1.56 24.14 -15.15
N GLY A 147 -2.61 24.31 -15.94
CA GLY A 147 -3.11 23.31 -16.88
C GLY A 147 -2.59 23.47 -18.31
N ASP A 148 -2.59 22.37 -19.04
CA ASP A 148 -2.17 22.29 -20.45
C ASP A 148 -3.37 22.28 -21.42
N ILE A 149 -4.58 22.07 -20.91
CA ILE A 149 -5.82 22.00 -21.69
C ILE A 149 -6.64 23.30 -21.58
N PRO A 150 -7.42 23.67 -22.61
CA PRO A 150 -8.20 24.88 -22.59
C PRO A 150 -9.29 24.85 -21.51
N VAL A 151 -9.77 26.03 -21.14
CA VAL A 151 -10.91 26.20 -20.23
C VAL A 151 -12.16 26.48 -21.03
N ARG A 152 -13.25 25.79 -20.69
CA ARG A 152 -14.57 25.98 -21.26
C ARG A 152 -15.57 26.29 -20.15
N GLU A 153 -16.37 27.33 -20.35
CA GLU A 153 -17.49 27.61 -19.46
C GLU A 153 -18.64 26.65 -19.76
N THR A 154 -19.24 26.12 -18.71
CA THR A 154 -20.40 25.24 -18.84
C THR A 154 -21.45 25.53 -17.77
N LYS A 155 -22.63 24.94 -17.93
CA LYS A 155 -23.74 25.10 -16.99
C LYS A 155 -24.38 23.76 -16.73
N CYS A 156 -24.66 23.49 -15.46
CA CYS A 156 -25.46 22.33 -15.07
C CYS A 156 -26.96 22.55 -15.28
N GLY A 157 -27.43 23.80 -15.12
CA GLY A 157 -28.84 24.17 -15.15
C GLY A 157 -29.57 23.99 -13.81
N TYR A 158 -28.91 23.40 -12.80
CA TYR A 158 -29.41 23.21 -11.44
C TYR A 158 -28.24 23.06 -10.45
N ALA A 159 -28.54 22.94 -9.16
CA ALA A 159 -27.58 22.64 -8.09
C ALA A 159 -27.08 21.19 -8.21
N CYS A 160 -26.17 20.95 -9.14
CA CYS A 160 -25.81 19.62 -9.66
C CYS A 160 -24.78 18.83 -8.84
N SER A 161 -24.20 19.42 -7.80
CA SER A 161 -23.14 18.76 -7.02
C SER A 161 -22.91 19.54 -5.71
N ASP A 162 -22.05 19.02 -4.82
CA ASP A 162 -21.85 19.49 -3.44
C ASP A 162 -21.43 20.96 -3.32
N HIS A 163 -20.82 21.56 -4.35
CA HIS A 163 -20.55 23.01 -4.38
C HIS A 163 -21.81 23.83 -4.06
N ALA A 164 -22.99 23.35 -4.46
CA ALA A 164 -24.26 24.03 -4.23
C ALA A 164 -24.68 24.02 -2.76
N SER A 165 -24.31 22.99 -1.98
CA SER A 165 -24.53 22.94 -0.53
C SER A 165 -23.76 24.06 0.17
N TRP A 166 -22.52 24.31 -0.25
CA TRP A 166 -21.68 25.39 0.26
C TRP A 166 -22.21 26.77 -0.14
N ALA A 167 -22.58 26.96 -1.42
CA ALA A 167 -23.21 28.19 -1.89
C ALA A 167 -24.49 28.50 -1.10
N LYS A 168 -25.34 27.50 -0.88
CA LYS A 168 -26.59 27.62 -0.10
C LYS A 168 -26.35 27.96 1.38
N ALA A 169 -25.24 27.49 1.96
CA ALA A 169 -24.83 27.84 3.32
C ALA A 169 -24.21 29.26 3.41
N GLY A 170 -24.00 29.93 2.27
CA GLY A 170 -23.45 31.28 2.18
C GLY A 170 -21.93 31.35 1.98
N TYR A 171 -21.29 30.22 1.67
CA TYR A 171 -19.86 30.15 1.39
C TYR A 171 -19.57 30.29 -0.11
N ARG A 172 -18.37 30.80 -0.43
CA ARG A 172 -17.90 30.90 -1.80
C ARG A 172 -17.51 29.52 -2.30
N SER A 173 -18.19 29.04 -3.33
CA SER A 173 -17.88 27.76 -3.96
C SER A 173 -17.76 27.88 -5.48
N ALA A 174 -16.90 27.04 -6.05
CA ALA A 174 -16.70 26.88 -7.48
C ALA A 174 -16.71 25.38 -7.83
N PHE A 175 -16.93 25.06 -9.10
CA PHE A 175 -17.03 23.67 -9.55
C PHE A 175 -16.31 23.49 -10.89
N ALA A 176 -15.40 22.51 -10.91
CA ALA A 176 -14.73 22.01 -12.09
C ALA A 176 -15.20 20.59 -12.40
N ILE A 177 -15.51 20.32 -13.67
CA ILE A 177 -16.01 19.05 -14.20
C ILE A 177 -15.29 18.76 -15.53
N GLU A 178 -15.24 17.51 -15.98
CA GLU A 178 -14.54 16.96 -17.17
C GLU A 178 -14.70 17.69 -18.52
N GLY A 179 -15.58 18.67 -18.64
CA GLY A 179 -15.71 19.45 -19.87
C GLY A 179 -17.03 20.19 -19.98
N ASP A 180 -17.55 20.29 -21.20
CA ASP A 180 -18.90 20.81 -21.39
C ASP A 180 -19.91 19.82 -20.81
N PHE A 181 -20.77 20.27 -19.90
CA PHE A 181 -21.81 19.44 -19.27
C PHE A 181 -22.73 18.75 -20.29
N SER A 182 -22.91 19.33 -21.49
CA SER A 182 -23.69 18.70 -22.56
C SER A 182 -22.97 17.54 -23.28
N ASP A 183 -21.70 17.33 -22.95
CA ASP A 183 -20.79 16.32 -23.48
C ASP A 183 -20.15 15.49 -22.34
N SER A 184 -20.72 15.55 -21.14
CA SER A 184 -20.35 14.69 -20.02
C SER A 184 -20.58 13.21 -20.31
N SER A 185 -19.92 12.36 -19.53
CA SER A 185 -19.95 10.91 -19.66
C SER A 185 -21.37 10.36 -19.78
N PRO A 186 -21.71 9.70 -20.90
CA PRO A 186 -23.04 9.10 -21.07
C PRO A 186 -23.21 7.81 -20.26
N TYR A 187 -22.17 7.39 -19.54
CA TYR A 187 -22.12 6.12 -18.81
C TYR A 187 -22.45 6.27 -17.34
N ILE A 188 -22.45 7.50 -16.79
CA ILE A 188 -22.73 7.76 -15.38
C ILE A 188 -24.05 7.15 -14.92
N HIS A 189 -24.07 6.75 -13.67
CA HIS A 189 -25.15 6.00 -13.04
C HIS A 189 -25.62 4.73 -13.78
N THR A 190 -24.72 4.12 -14.57
CA THR A 190 -24.99 2.83 -15.23
C THR A 190 -23.96 1.78 -14.82
N THR A 191 -24.19 0.52 -15.22
CA THR A 191 -23.20 -0.56 -15.01
C THR A 191 -21.93 -0.39 -15.84
N ASN A 192 -21.94 0.52 -16.81
CA ASN A 192 -20.82 0.79 -17.71
C ASN A 192 -20.04 2.04 -17.27
N ASP A 193 -20.39 2.64 -16.12
CA ASP A 193 -19.53 3.65 -15.51
C ASP A 193 -18.28 2.98 -14.92
N ASP A 194 -17.41 2.51 -15.80
CA ASP A 194 -16.21 1.76 -15.49
C ASP A 194 -14.94 2.43 -16.02
N VAL A 195 -13.79 1.98 -15.51
CA VAL A 195 -12.48 2.60 -15.75
C VAL A 195 -12.09 2.64 -17.23
N SER A 196 -12.73 1.84 -18.10
CA SER A 196 -12.42 1.84 -19.54
C SER A 196 -12.81 3.14 -20.25
N HIS A 197 -13.63 3.98 -19.62
CA HIS A 197 -14.03 5.29 -20.12
C HIS A 197 -13.26 6.47 -19.49
N ILE A 198 -12.33 6.18 -18.58
CA ILE A 198 -11.56 7.19 -17.86
C ILE A 198 -10.23 7.50 -18.58
N ASN A 199 -9.90 8.78 -18.65
CA ASN A 199 -8.64 9.31 -19.17
C ASN A 199 -7.81 9.91 -18.02
N PHE A 200 -6.77 9.20 -17.60
CA PHE A 200 -5.90 9.66 -16.51
C PHE A 200 -5.06 10.90 -16.85
N ASP A 201 -4.72 11.11 -18.13
CA ASP A 201 -4.02 12.34 -18.56
C ASP A 201 -4.93 13.56 -18.41
N HIS A 202 -6.23 13.36 -18.64
CA HIS A 202 -7.26 14.36 -18.37
C HIS A 202 -7.39 14.63 -16.87
N MET A 203 -7.55 13.59 -16.04
CA MET A 203 -7.62 13.73 -14.57
C MET A 203 -6.38 14.43 -13.99
N LYS A 204 -5.19 14.20 -14.56
CA LYS A 204 -3.95 14.88 -14.18
C LYS A 204 -4.07 16.40 -14.32
N GLN A 205 -4.79 16.89 -15.33
CA GLN A 205 -5.07 18.31 -15.50
C GLN A 205 -5.90 18.84 -14.31
N PHE A 206 -6.96 18.16 -13.92
CA PHE A 206 -7.76 18.53 -12.74
C PHE A 206 -6.97 18.44 -11.43
N ALA A 207 -6.05 17.48 -11.31
CA ALA A 207 -5.14 17.41 -10.16
C ALA A 207 -4.22 18.64 -10.09
N LYS A 208 -3.67 19.10 -11.23
CA LYS A 208 -2.88 20.36 -11.29
C LYS A 208 -3.72 21.56 -10.85
N LEU A 209 -4.97 21.65 -11.29
CA LEU A 209 -5.90 22.70 -10.89
C LEU A 209 -6.17 22.68 -9.37
N ALA A 210 -6.57 21.54 -8.83
CA ALA A 210 -6.88 21.38 -7.41
C ALA A 210 -5.64 21.61 -6.52
N LEU A 211 -4.45 21.19 -6.96
CA LEU A 211 -3.18 21.48 -6.29
C LEU A 211 -2.88 22.98 -6.27
N GLY A 212 -2.99 23.65 -7.42
CA GLY A 212 -2.81 25.10 -7.53
C GLY A 212 -3.75 25.87 -6.61
N PHE A 213 -5.03 25.47 -6.59
CA PHE A 213 -6.04 26.03 -5.69
C PHE A 213 -5.66 25.88 -4.21
N ALA A 214 -5.32 24.66 -3.77
CA ALA A 214 -4.94 24.35 -2.40
C ALA A 214 -3.69 25.13 -1.94
N VAL A 215 -2.65 25.18 -2.78
CA VAL A 215 -1.36 25.79 -2.44
C VAL A 215 -1.46 27.31 -2.40
N GLU A 216 -2.03 27.93 -3.44
CA GLU A 216 -2.08 29.40 -3.57
C GLU A 216 -2.99 29.99 -2.48
N LEU A 217 -4.19 29.44 -2.29
CA LEU A 217 -5.10 29.94 -1.25
C LEU A 217 -4.64 29.54 0.16
N GLY A 218 -4.04 28.36 0.33
CA GLY A 218 -3.46 27.93 1.60
C GLY A 218 -2.34 28.84 2.10
N HIS A 219 -1.63 29.54 1.19
CA HIS A 219 -0.56 30.47 1.53
C HIS A 219 -0.96 31.96 1.47
N TYR A 220 -2.16 32.29 1.00
CA TYR A 220 -2.63 33.66 0.92
C TYR A 220 -2.74 34.30 2.31
N LYS A 221 -1.95 35.36 2.59
CA LYS A 221 -2.06 36.21 3.79
C LYS A 221 -2.70 37.53 3.38
N GLY A 222 -4.01 37.66 3.56
CA GLY A 222 -4.73 38.86 3.20
C GLY A 222 -4.41 40.02 4.15
N GLU A 223 -3.58 40.98 3.75
CA GLU A 223 -3.50 42.28 4.44
C GLU A 223 -4.69 43.21 4.09
N GLN A 224 -5.63 42.78 3.26
CA GLN A 224 -6.92 43.46 3.13
C GLN A 224 -8.06 42.47 3.29
N LYS A 225 -8.87 42.70 4.34
CA LYS A 225 -10.11 41.96 4.60
C LYS A 225 -11.00 42.01 3.36
N ILE A 226 -11.24 40.85 2.75
CA ILE A 226 -12.37 40.67 1.84
C ILE A 226 -13.63 40.69 2.72
N SER A 227 -14.17 41.88 3.00
CA SER A 227 -15.48 41.99 3.63
C SER A 227 -16.54 42.08 2.52
N VAL A 228 -17.36 41.05 2.38
CA VAL A 228 -18.52 41.08 1.47
C VAL A 228 -19.80 41.10 2.31
N LYS A 229 -20.48 42.24 2.32
CA LYS A 229 -21.92 42.31 2.60
C LYS A 229 -22.66 42.46 1.26
N GLN A 230 -23.52 41.48 0.99
CA GLN A 230 -24.67 41.38 0.06
C GLN A 230 -24.80 42.34 -1.15
N TYR A 231 -24.95 41.70 -2.34
CA TYR A 231 -25.45 42.07 -3.69
C TYR A 231 -26.49 43.22 -3.81
N PRO A 232 -26.88 43.74 -5.02
CA PRO A 232 -26.47 43.47 -6.43
C PRO A 232 -26.21 44.74 -7.30
N GLY A 233 -25.54 44.58 -8.46
CA GLY A 233 -25.69 45.50 -9.62
C GLY A 233 -24.41 46.18 -10.15
N GLU A 234 -24.17 45.98 -11.45
CA GLU A 234 -23.28 46.72 -12.37
C GLU A 234 -21.74 46.60 -12.21
N SER A 235 -21.14 45.94 -13.22
CA SER A 235 -19.75 46.08 -13.70
C SER A 235 -19.50 47.56 -14.11
N PRO A 236 -18.31 48.18 -13.88
CA PRO A 236 -17.10 47.68 -14.55
C PRO A 236 -15.72 47.88 -13.89
N ARG A 237 -14.86 46.92 -14.26
CA ARG A 237 -13.39 46.95 -14.37
C ARG A 237 -12.56 47.14 -13.10
N ALA A 238 -11.78 46.10 -12.82
CA ALA A 238 -10.38 46.24 -12.39
C ALA A 238 -9.51 45.13 -13.02
N SER A 239 -9.20 45.26 -14.30
CA SER A 239 -8.25 44.41 -15.03
C SER A 239 -6.79 44.88 -14.88
N GLN A 240 -6.38 45.34 -13.69
CA GLN A 240 -5.03 45.90 -13.50
C GLN A 240 -4.27 45.40 -12.28
N GLU A 241 -4.95 44.90 -11.24
CA GLU A 241 -4.24 44.39 -10.04
C GLU A 241 -3.95 42.88 -10.10
N LEU A 242 -4.77 42.09 -10.80
CA LEU A 242 -4.45 40.70 -11.13
C LEU A 242 -3.34 40.58 -12.20
N ARG A 243 -3.15 41.62 -13.02
CA ARG A 243 -2.10 41.66 -14.04
C ARG A 243 -0.72 41.90 -13.43
N ALA A 244 -0.64 42.68 -12.34
CA ALA A 244 0.61 42.96 -11.64
C ALA A 244 1.15 41.75 -10.85
N HIS A 245 0.28 40.90 -10.31
CA HIS A 245 0.67 39.64 -9.67
C HIS A 245 1.06 38.55 -10.70
N HIS A 246 0.43 38.57 -11.88
CA HIS A 246 0.74 37.65 -12.99
C HIS A 246 2.06 38.02 -13.71
N GLU A 247 2.32 39.31 -13.95
CA GLU A 247 3.54 39.76 -14.64
C GLU A 247 4.84 39.52 -13.84
N SER A 248 4.77 39.46 -12.50
CA SER A 248 5.95 39.10 -11.68
C SER A 248 6.25 37.59 -11.68
N ARG A 249 5.31 36.73 -12.09
CA ARG A 249 5.46 35.27 -12.14
C ARG A 249 5.65 34.73 -13.56
N VAL A 250 5.13 35.41 -14.59
CA VAL A 250 5.48 35.13 -15.99
C VAL A 250 6.99 35.36 -16.26
N ALA A 251 7.64 36.28 -15.53
CA ALA A 251 9.10 36.44 -15.56
C ALA A 251 9.90 35.26 -14.97
N PHE A 252 9.27 34.45 -14.11
CA PHE A 252 9.84 33.22 -13.55
C PHE A 252 9.68 32.05 -14.53
N MET A 253 8.50 31.90 -15.14
CA MET A 253 8.22 30.87 -16.16
C MET A 253 8.98 31.11 -17.48
N SER A 254 9.18 32.38 -17.89
CA SER A 254 9.98 32.73 -19.07
C SER A 254 11.49 32.41 -18.92
N LYS A 255 12.00 32.29 -17.69
CA LYS A 255 13.38 31.82 -17.44
C LYS A 255 13.50 30.29 -17.45
N LEU A 256 12.40 29.57 -17.21
CA LEU A 256 12.35 28.11 -17.32
C LEU A 256 12.41 27.66 -18.79
N HIS A 257 11.76 28.40 -19.70
CA HIS A 257 11.86 28.17 -21.15
C HIS A 257 13.27 28.44 -21.69
N GLN A 258 13.95 29.49 -21.20
CA GLN A 258 15.35 29.82 -21.58
C GLN A 258 16.36 28.78 -21.10
N TYR A 259 16.05 28.01 -20.05
CA TYR A 259 16.90 26.92 -19.55
C TYR A 259 16.77 25.63 -20.39
N ASN A 260 15.61 25.40 -21.00
CA ASN A 260 15.39 24.29 -21.94
C ASN A 260 16.03 24.54 -23.32
N ASP A 261 16.06 25.79 -23.82
CA ASP A 261 16.75 26.13 -25.06
C ASP A 261 18.28 25.99 -24.98
N ILE A 262 18.87 26.18 -23.79
CA ILE A 262 20.32 26.03 -23.56
C ILE A 262 20.74 24.56 -23.50
N LYS A 263 19.83 23.64 -23.15
CA LYS A 263 20.10 22.19 -23.15
C LYS A 263 19.99 21.53 -24.53
N GLN A 264 19.29 22.15 -25.48
CA GLN A 264 19.07 21.56 -26.83
C GLN A 264 20.00 22.11 -27.92
N ASN A 265 20.83 23.12 -27.66
CA ASN A 265 21.79 23.65 -28.64
C ASN A 265 23.23 23.68 -28.12
N LEU A 266 23.91 22.53 -28.18
CA LEU A 266 25.38 22.46 -28.23
C LEU A 266 25.79 21.86 -29.59
N PRO A 267 26.63 22.55 -30.40
CA PRO A 267 27.13 22.01 -31.67
C PRO A 267 28.19 20.93 -31.44
N PRO A 268 28.39 19.98 -32.38
CA PRO A 268 29.37 18.91 -32.23
C PRO A 268 30.80 19.46 -32.29
N SER A 269 31.60 19.21 -31.25
CA SER A 269 33.03 19.53 -31.25
C SER A 269 33.81 18.49 -32.07
N SER A 270 34.41 18.98 -33.15
CA SER A 270 35.32 18.29 -34.06
C SER A 270 36.61 17.80 -33.37
N THR A 271 36.97 16.55 -33.63
CA THR A 271 38.31 16.00 -33.44
C THR A 271 39.24 16.44 -34.57
N THR A 272 40.33 17.13 -34.24
CA THR A 272 41.56 17.15 -35.06
C THR A 272 42.77 17.19 -34.13
N ALA A 273 43.54 16.10 -34.14
CA ALA A 273 44.90 16.04 -33.64
C ALA A 273 45.84 16.43 -34.79
N ASP A 274 46.79 17.33 -34.54
CA ASP A 274 47.88 17.59 -35.47
C ASP A 274 49.22 17.70 -34.75
N SER A 275 50.17 16.91 -35.28
CA SER A 275 51.61 17.15 -35.45
C SER A 275 52.60 17.19 -34.27
N ASN A 276 53.60 16.31 -34.43
CA ASN A 276 54.96 16.34 -33.85
C ASN A 276 55.76 17.59 -34.26
N GLY A 277 56.70 18.04 -33.42
CA GLY A 277 57.77 18.95 -33.84
C GLY A 277 58.64 19.58 -32.74
N SER A 278 59.71 18.88 -32.35
CA SER A 278 61.07 19.37 -31.99
C SER A 278 61.31 20.74 -31.32
N GLY A 279 62.03 20.70 -30.18
CA GLY A 279 63.42 21.20 -30.16
C GLY A 279 63.78 22.51 -29.44
N THR A 280 64.68 22.37 -28.44
CA THR A 280 65.78 23.27 -28.01
C THR A 280 65.57 24.30 -26.89
N GLY A 281 66.44 24.18 -25.86
CA GLY A 281 67.23 25.31 -25.35
C GLY A 281 67.19 25.65 -23.85
N ALA A 282 68.17 25.13 -23.08
CA ALA A 282 68.99 25.81 -22.02
C ALA A 282 68.29 26.61 -20.88
N THR A 283 68.67 26.57 -19.59
CA THR A 283 69.94 26.28 -18.90
C THR A 283 69.69 26.21 -17.37
N THR A 284 70.49 25.39 -16.69
CA THR A 284 70.67 25.16 -15.24
C THR A 284 71.44 26.32 -14.53
N PRO A 285 71.55 26.46 -13.17
CA PRO A 285 72.04 25.42 -12.24
C PRO A 285 71.50 25.32 -10.78
N SER A 286 71.62 24.07 -10.29
CA SER A 286 71.75 23.47 -8.93
C SER A 286 72.60 24.26 -7.89
N PRO A 287 72.73 23.85 -6.59
CA PRO A 287 72.48 22.51 -6.01
C PRO A 287 71.80 22.38 -4.63
N GLU A 288 71.32 21.15 -4.41
CA GLU A 288 71.07 20.34 -3.19
C GLU A 288 72.13 20.43 -2.06
N PRO A 289 71.95 19.89 -0.81
CA PRO A 289 71.47 18.51 -0.55
C PRO A 289 70.72 18.14 0.76
N HIS A 290 70.04 16.98 0.65
CA HIS A 290 69.86 15.81 1.53
C HIS A 290 69.97 15.85 3.08
N LEU A 291 69.04 15.11 3.72
CA LEU A 291 69.17 13.98 4.68
C LEU A 291 67.98 14.02 5.69
N VAL A 292 66.93 13.19 5.61
CA VAL A 292 66.79 11.73 5.89
C VAL A 292 66.65 11.37 7.38
N MET A 293 65.40 11.02 7.72
CA MET A 293 64.92 9.84 8.51
C MET A 293 64.76 9.83 10.03
N SER A 294 63.70 9.06 10.37
CA SER A 294 63.38 8.30 11.60
C SER A 294 62.62 9.06 12.70
N GLY A 295 61.60 8.50 13.34
CA GLY A 295 60.94 7.21 13.20
C GLY A 295 59.80 7.05 14.21
N ASP A 296 58.85 6.20 13.84
CA ASP A 296 57.98 5.30 14.63
C ASP A 296 57.13 5.74 15.85
N ASN A 297 55.94 5.12 15.82
CA ASN A 297 55.07 4.64 16.90
C ASN A 297 53.94 5.53 17.46
N THR A 298 52.72 5.17 17.04
CA THR A 298 51.43 5.18 17.76
C THR A 298 51.51 4.47 19.13
N PRO A 299 50.58 4.60 20.11
CA PRO A 299 49.13 4.75 19.89
C PRO A 299 48.28 5.54 20.93
N ASP A 300 47.01 5.72 20.54
CA ASP A 300 45.78 5.61 21.34
C ASP A 300 45.18 6.76 22.18
N ALA A 301 43.85 6.82 22.02
CA ALA A 301 42.79 7.04 23.00
C ALA A 301 42.50 8.42 23.64
N ASN A 302 41.30 8.90 23.29
CA ASN A 302 40.23 9.39 24.18
C ASN A 302 40.41 10.67 25.00
N LEU A 303 39.60 11.70 24.68
CA LEU A 303 39.24 12.73 25.64
C LEU A 303 37.73 13.06 25.58
N LYS A 304 37.04 12.78 26.68
CA LYS A 304 35.69 13.24 27.03
C LYS A 304 35.78 14.18 28.23
N ARG A 305 34.80 15.10 28.30
CA ARG A 305 34.35 15.93 29.44
C ARG A 305 35.28 17.08 29.85
N ALA A 306 34.81 18.19 30.41
CA ALA A 306 33.54 18.94 30.49
C ALA A 306 33.74 19.95 31.63
N LEU A 307 33.21 21.17 31.48
CA LEU A 307 32.80 22.11 32.57
C LEU A 307 33.97 22.70 33.41
N SER A 308 34.04 23.96 33.82
CA SER A 308 33.06 25.03 34.03
C SER A 308 33.75 26.30 34.61
N LEU A 309 33.00 27.42 34.63
CA LEU A 309 33.05 28.57 35.59
C LEU A 309 34.16 29.63 35.41
N SER A 310 33.80 30.83 34.90
CA SER A 310 33.47 32.08 35.64
C SER A 310 34.69 32.80 36.23
N THR A 311 34.97 34.07 35.93
CA THR A 311 34.43 35.21 36.69
C THR A 311 34.59 36.56 35.97
N SER A 312 33.70 37.49 36.32
CA SER A 312 33.57 38.89 35.88
C SER A 312 34.48 39.88 36.63
N THR A 313 34.85 41.01 36.00
CA THR A 313 34.77 42.37 36.58
C THR A 313 34.88 43.45 35.48
N SER A 314 34.35 44.63 35.78
CA SER A 314 33.80 45.65 34.89
C SER A 314 34.57 46.99 34.84
N LYS A 315 34.72 47.58 33.63
CA LYS A 315 34.58 49.00 33.14
C LYS A 315 35.28 50.18 33.90
N PRO A 316 35.61 51.36 33.27
CA PRO A 316 34.76 52.12 32.32
C PRO A 316 35.40 53.00 31.18
N GLY A 317 34.52 53.43 30.24
CA GLY A 317 34.61 54.63 29.35
C GLY A 317 35.23 54.47 27.96
N GLU A 318 34.70 54.93 26.81
CA GLU A 318 33.45 55.59 26.42
C GLU A 318 33.33 55.61 24.87
N SER A 319 32.11 55.43 24.34
CA SER A 319 31.60 55.70 22.97
C SER A 319 32.18 55.00 21.72
N LYS A 320 31.32 54.22 21.04
CA LYS A 320 31.05 54.27 19.57
C LYS A 320 29.86 53.35 19.22
N HIS A 321 28.99 53.85 18.35
CA HIS A 321 27.87 53.14 17.73
C HIS A 321 28.34 51.85 17.03
N ALA A 322 27.57 50.77 17.15
CA ALA A 322 27.71 49.59 16.29
C ALA A 322 26.34 48.95 16.02
N GLU A 323 26.15 48.64 14.75
CA GLU A 323 25.03 47.97 14.10
C GLU A 323 24.81 46.55 14.66
N GLY A 324 23.55 46.16 14.82
CA GLY A 324 23.15 44.77 15.03
C GLY A 324 23.09 44.04 13.69
N ALA A 325 23.83 42.92 13.59
CA ALA A 325 23.83 42.03 12.44
C ALA A 325 22.48 41.28 12.29
N PRO A 326 22.00 41.03 11.07
CA PRO A 326 20.78 40.29 10.81
C PRO A 326 20.98 38.77 10.84
N ASP A 327 19.93 38.12 11.33
CA ASP A 327 19.64 36.69 11.32
C ASP A 327 19.60 36.15 9.88
N LYS A 328 20.27 35.03 9.61
CA LYS A 328 20.27 34.39 8.29
C LYS A 328 18.97 33.59 8.14
N GLY A 329 17.96 34.22 7.55
CA GLY A 329 16.76 33.55 7.06
C GLY A 329 17.06 32.67 5.84
N ASP A 330 16.49 31.47 5.84
CA ASP A 330 16.49 30.54 4.72
C ASP A 330 15.74 31.13 3.51
N ASP A 331 16.38 31.08 2.34
CA ASP A 331 15.91 31.65 1.07
C ASP A 331 14.72 30.85 0.47
N PRO A 332 13.52 31.45 0.32
CA PRO A 332 12.32 30.79 -0.23
C PRO A 332 12.42 30.40 -1.71
N THR A 333 13.42 30.90 -2.43
CA THR A 333 13.53 30.78 -3.90
C THR A 333 13.97 29.38 -4.34
N ILE A 334 14.67 28.63 -3.47
CA ILE A 334 15.19 27.29 -3.75
C ILE A 334 14.10 26.20 -3.52
N MET A 335 13.07 26.48 -2.69
CA MET A 335 12.04 25.50 -2.34
C MET A 335 11.01 25.22 -3.46
N LYS A 336 10.66 26.19 -4.31
CA LYS A 336 9.62 26.04 -5.34
C LYS A 336 10.00 25.15 -6.53
N VAL A 337 11.27 25.17 -6.95
CA VAL A 337 11.75 24.40 -8.13
C VAL A 337 11.78 22.90 -7.83
N SER A 338 12.22 22.50 -6.65
CA SER A 338 12.33 21.08 -6.28
C SER A 338 11.00 20.33 -6.09
N PHE A 339 9.88 21.05 -5.98
CA PHE A 339 8.57 20.50 -5.64
C PHE A 339 7.78 20.12 -6.90
N LEU A 340 7.75 21.01 -7.89
CA LEU A 340 7.10 20.75 -9.17
C LEU A 340 7.89 19.74 -10.02
N ASP A 341 9.22 19.80 -10.00
CA ASP A 341 10.06 18.80 -10.69
C ASP A 341 9.85 17.38 -10.15
N LYS A 342 9.60 17.23 -8.84
CA LYS A 342 9.29 15.92 -8.23
C LYS A 342 7.90 15.43 -8.60
N ILE A 343 6.92 16.33 -8.65
CA ILE A 343 5.53 15.99 -9.01
C ILE A 343 5.43 15.69 -10.51
N GLU A 344 6.11 16.46 -11.36
CA GLU A 344 6.21 16.16 -12.79
C GLU A 344 7.00 14.88 -13.02
N GLN A 345 8.08 14.61 -12.29
CA GLN A 345 8.76 13.31 -12.35
C GLN A 345 7.84 12.15 -11.92
N GLU A 346 7.08 12.29 -10.84
CA GLU A 346 6.14 11.25 -10.39
C GLU A 346 4.99 11.07 -11.38
N LEU A 347 4.45 12.16 -11.96
CA LEU A 347 3.38 12.10 -12.96
C LEU A 347 3.88 11.63 -14.33
N GLU A 348 5.11 11.95 -14.73
CA GLU A 348 5.76 11.43 -15.94
C GLU A 348 6.14 9.97 -15.76
N GLU A 349 6.53 9.55 -14.55
CA GLU A 349 6.75 8.14 -14.21
C GLU A 349 5.43 7.37 -14.25
N LEU A 350 4.34 7.91 -13.70
CA LEU A 350 2.99 7.35 -13.83
C LEU A 350 2.51 7.29 -15.28
N GLN A 351 2.75 8.34 -16.08
CA GLN A 351 2.44 8.35 -17.51
C GLN A 351 3.33 7.37 -18.30
N ARG A 352 4.60 7.21 -17.94
CA ARG A 352 5.48 6.19 -18.54
C ARG A 352 5.01 4.79 -18.21
N LEU A 353 4.64 4.54 -16.96
CA LEU A 353 4.06 3.27 -16.51
C LEU A 353 2.75 2.99 -17.26
N HIS A 354 1.92 4.02 -17.46
CA HIS A 354 0.67 3.92 -18.23
C HIS A 354 0.91 3.71 -19.72
N GLN A 355 1.86 4.40 -20.36
CA GLN A 355 2.22 4.20 -21.76
C GLN A 355 2.91 2.85 -22.00
N GLN A 356 3.73 2.37 -21.06
CA GLN A 356 4.23 0.98 -21.07
C GLN A 356 3.08 -0.01 -20.96
N HIS A 357 2.09 0.26 -20.11
CA HIS A 357 0.88 -0.54 -20.00
C HIS A 357 0.05 -0.53 -21.30
N GLN A 358 -0.09 0.61 -21.98
CA GLN A 358 -0.82 0.74 -23.25
C GLN A 358 -0.07 0.14 -24.45
N GLN A 359 1.26 0.28 -24.55
CA GLN A 359 2.06 -0.35 -25.60
C GLN A 359 2.07 -1.88 -25.47
N ASN A 360 2.02 -2.40 -24.24
CA ASN A 360 1.80 -3.83 -23.98
C ASN A 360 0.39 -4.30 -24.40
N HIS A 361 -0.59 -3.40 -24.39
CA HIS A 361 -1.97 -3.66 -24.84
C HIS A 361 -2.18 -3.56 -26.36
N HIS A 362 -1.49 -2.66 -27.07
CA HIS A 362 -1.69 -2.46 -28.51
C HIS A 362 -1.03 -3.52 -29.40
N ASN A 363 -0.06 -4.28 -28.87
CA ASN A 363 0.59 -5.41 -29.57
C ASN A 363 -0.14 -6.76 -29.42
N GLN A 364 -1.33 -6.79 -28.82
CA GLN A 364 -2.12 -8.02 -28.70
C GLN A 364 -3.40 -7.91 -29.53
N GLN A 365 -3.37 -8.52 -30.71
CA GLN A 365 -4.58 -8.87 -31.45
C GLN A 365 -5.56 -9.61 -30.53
N HIS A 366 -6.76 -9.06 -30.38
CA HIS A 366 -7.96 -9.61 -29.72
C HIS A 366 -7.74 -10.80 -28.76
N PRO A 367 -7.64 -10.58 -27.44
CA PRO A 367 -7.83 -11.65 -26.49
C PRO A 367 -9.32 -11.83 -26.22
N LYS A 368 -9.79 -13.05 -26.46
CA LYS A 368 -10.97 -13.65 -25.84
C LYS A 368 -11.01 -13.30 -24.34
N GLU A 369 -12.20 -13.03 -23.82
CA GLU A 369 -12.57 -12.88 -22.39
C GLU A 369 -11.42 -13.19 -21.40
N LYS A 370 -10.78 -12.17 -20.84
CA LYS A 370 -9.89 -12.37 -19.67
C LYS A 370 -10.77 -12.70 -18.47
N ARG A 371 -10.68 -13.96 -18.04
CA ARG A 371 -11.26 -14.51 -16.81
C ARG A 371 -10.77 -13.70 -15.60
N ALA A 372 -11.65 -13.49 -14.62
CA ALA A 372 -11.30 -13.03 -13.28
C ALA A 372 -10.14 -13.89 -12.67
N LEU A 373 -9.14 -13.26 -12.05
CA LEU A 373 -7.78 -13.78 -11.81
C LEU A 373 -7.52 -14.25 -10.36
N VAL A 374 -8.40 -15.08 -9.78
CA VAL A 374 -8.05 -15.79 -8.54
C VAL A 374 -6.90 -16.76 -8.84
N GLY A 375 -5.74 -16.54 -8.22
CA GLY A 375 -4.57 -17.40 -8.32
C GLY A 375 -4.45 -18.32 -7.12
N VAL A 376 -4.19 -19.62 -7.33
CA VAL A 376 -3.95 -20.57 -6.24
C VAL A 376 -2.54 -21.11 -6.34
N ALA A 377 -1.74 -20.86 -5.31
CA ALA A 377 -0.42 -21.44 -5.14
C ALA A 377 -0.51 -22.66 -4.23
N PRO A 378 -0.40 -23.89 -4.76
CA PRO A 378 -0.24 -25.08 -3.93
C PRO A 378 1.08 -25.01 -3.17
N LEU A 379 1.06 -25.47 -1.92
CA LEU A 379 2.23 -25.48 -1.05
C LEU A 379 2.75 -26.89 -0.86
N ARG A 380 4.06 -26.99 -0.71
CA ARG A 380 4.74 -28.14 -0.13
C ARG A 380 5.09 -27.82 1.32
N GLY A 381 4.52 -28.58 2.25
CA GLY A 381 4.96 -28.58 3.65
C GLY A 381 6.15 -29.53 3.85
N ASN A 382 6.82 -29.40 4.98
CA ASN A 382 7.79 -30.40 5.43
C ASN A 382 7.18 -31.33 6.49
N SER A 383 7.87 -32.44 6.78
CA SER A 383 7.40 -33.46 7.74
C SER A 383 7.39 -33.01 9.20
N LEU A 384 7.77 -31.76 9.49
CA LEU A 384 7.88 -31.21 10.84
C LEU A 384 6.92 -30.04 11.08
N ASP A 385 6.08 -29.67 10.10
CA ASP A 385 5.23 -28.46 10.16
C ASP A 385 6.02 -27.18 10.46
N THR A 386 7.23 -27.06 9.91
CA THR A 386 8.07 -25.87 10.16
C THR A 386 8.24 -24.97 8.95
N GLN A 387 7.75 -25.37 7.77
CA GLN A 387 7.90 -24.55 6.57
C GLN A 387 6.95 -24.99 5.46
N TRP A 388 6.36 -24.01 4.78
CA TRP A 388 5.59 -24.19 3.56
C TRP A 388 6.23 -23.43 2.41
N VAL A 389 6.36 -24.12 1.28
CA VAL A 389 7.13 -23.66 0.12
C VAL A 389 6.25 -23.69 -1.11
N ALA A 390 6.26 -22.61 -1.88
CA ALA A 390 5.53 -22.49 -3.14
C ALA A 390 6.50 -22.37 -4.32
N ALA A 391 6.02 -22.73 -5.51
CA ALA A 391 6.75 -22.50 -6.74
C ALA A 391 6.47 -21.09 -7.28
N MET A 392 7.51 -20.43 -7.78
CA MET A 392 7.46 -19.13 -8.43
C MET A 392 8.49 -19.14 -9.58
N GLU A 393 8.23 -18.40 -10.65
CA GLU A 393 9.14 -18.27 -11.77
C GLU A 393 9.54 -16.80 -11.98
N ILE A 394 10.79 -16.55 -12.38
CA ILE A 394 11.30 -15.21 -12.72
C ILE A 394 11.94 -15.24 -14.11
N GLY A 395 11.62 -14.26 -14.96
CA GLY A 395 12.26 -14.04 -16.25
C GLY A 395 11.54 -14.60 -17.47
N SER A 396 12.10 -14.30 -18.64
CA SER A 396 11.62 -14.75 -19.96
C SER A 396 12.76 -15.33 -20.81
N PRO A 397 12.86 -16.65 -21.04
CA PRO A 397 11.98 -17.70 -20.53
C PRO A 397 12.03 -17.83 -18.98
N PRO A 398 10.96 -18.36 -18.36
CA PRO A 398 10.87 -18.45 -16.91
C PRO A 398 11.96 -19.33 -16.27
N GLN A 399 12.51 -18.87 -15.15
CA GLN A 399 13.43 -19.60 -14.29
C GLN A 399 12.71 -19.91 -12.96
N GLU A 400 12.54 -21.19 -12.63
CA GLU A 400 11.75 -21.62 -11.47
C GLU A 400 12.53 -21.54 -10.14
N PHE A 401 11.84 -21.17 -9.07
CA PHE A 401 12.32 -21.07 -7.70
C PHE A 401 11.29 -21.62 -6.71
N SER A 402 11.78 -22.18 -5.62
CA SER A 402 11.02 -22.60 -4.45
C SER A 402 11.15 -21.50 -3.41
N VAL A 403 10.05 -20.84 -3.07
CA VAL A 403 10.07 -19.70 -2.15
C VAL A 403 9.14 -19.90 -0.97
N VAL A 404 9.51 -19.30 0.15
CA VAL A 404 8.59 -19.11 1.28
C VAL A 404 7.77 -17.86 1.01
N PHE A 405 6.46 -17.96 1.18
CA PHE A 405 5.57 -16.81 1.26
C PHE A 405 5.55 -16.30 2.68
N ASP A 406 6.08 -15.11 2.88
CA ASP A 406 6.41 -14.60 4.20
C ASP A 406 5.64 -13.31 4.46
N THR A 407 4.62 -13.34 5.34
CA THR A 407 3.88 -12.14 5.72
C THR A 407 4.62 -11.28 6.74
N GLY A 408 5.68 -11.78 7.38
CA GLY A 408 6.56 -11.03 8.29
C GLY A 408 7.54 -10.11 7.56
N SER A 409 7.87 -10.40 6.30
CA SER A 409 8.74 -9.57 5.45
C SER A 409 8.03 -9.08 4.17
N SER A 410 8.64 -8.11 3.48
CA SER A 410 8.05 -7.47 2.30
C SER A 410 8.86 -7.66 1.02
N ASP A 411 10.10 -8.09 1.14
CA ASP A 411 11.03 -8.15 0.01
C ASP A 411 10.97 -9.50 -0.69
N LEU A 412 11.06 -9.47 -2.02
CA LEU A 412 11.29 -10.65 -2.84
C LEU A 412 12.78 -10.76 -3.14
N TRP A 413 13.40 -11.90 -2.87
CA TRP A 413 14.78 -12.15 -3.28
C TRP A 413 15.03 -13.61 -3.64
N VAL A 414 15.97 -13.82 -4.57
CA VAL A 414 16.49 -15.14 -4.94
C VAL A 414 18.02 -15.07 -5.14
N PRO A 415 18.75 -16.18 -4.95
CA PRO A 415 20.17 -16.28 -5.28
C PRO A 415 20.43 -15.93 -6.74
N SER A 416 21.48 -15.17 -7.02
CA SER A 416 21.96 -14.89 -8.38
C SER A 416 23.12 -15.83 -8.75
N THR A 417 23.37 -16.01 -10.05
CA THR A 417 24.59 -16.69 -10.53
C THR A 417 25.88 -15.99 -10.10
N SER A 418 25.82 -14.72 -9.68
CA SER A 418 26.92 -14.02 -9.04
C SER A 418 27.20 -14.49 -7.60
N CYS A 419 26.25 -15.16 -6.94
CA CYS A 419 26.45 -15.71 -5.60
C CYS A 419 27.28 -16.99 -5.65
N GLN A 420 28.44 -16.94 -5.00
CA GLN A 420 29.41 -18.03 -4.91
C GLN A 420 29.54 -18.60 -3.49
N THR A 421 28.65 -18.25 -2.56
CA THR A 421 28.63 -18.92 -1.25
C THR A 421 28.23 -20.39 -1.44
N LEU A 422 28.73 -21.27 -0.57
CA LEU A 422 28.44 -22.72 -0.66
C LEU A 422 26.93 -22.98 -0.67
N THR A 423 26.16 -22.25 0.16
CA THR A 423 24.69 -22.28 0.18
C THR A 423 24.11 -21.99 -1.22
N CYS A 424 24.48 -20.85 -1.83
CA CYS A 424 23.98 -20.48 -3.15
C CYS A 424 24.31 -21.50 -4.25
N MET A 425 25.46 -22.16 -4.19
CA MET A 425 25.85 -23.15 -5.20
C MET A 425 24.96 -24.40 -5.20
N THR A 426 24.29 -24.69 -4.08
CA THR A 426 23.35 -25.81 -3.95
C THR A 426 21.90 -25.46 -4.29
N LEU A 427 21.61 -24.16 -4.48
CA LEU A 427 20.28 -23.64 -4.77
C LEU A 427 20.11 -23.31 -6.26
N ARG A 428 18.86 -23.15 -6.69
CA ARG A 428 18.58 -22.51 -7.98
C ARG A 428 19.00 -21.05 -7.91
N ARG A 429 19.63 -20.59 -8.99
CA ARG A 429 20.19 -19.24 -9.09
C ARG A 429 19.64 -18.56 -10.32
N PHE A 430 19.13 -17.34 -10.14
CA PHE A 430 18.70 -16.48 -11.22
C PHE A 430 19.89 -16.08 -12.07
N ASN A 431 19.78 -16.37 -13.37
CA ASN A 431 20.76 -15.96 -14.35
C ASN A 431 20.19 -14.82 -15.21
N PRO A 432 20.64 -13.56 -15.01
CA PRO A 432 20.13 -12.41 -15.75
C PRO A 432 20.36 -12.54 -17.27
N SER A 433 21.45 -13.20 -17.70
CA SER A 433 21.74 -13.37 -19.14
C SER A 433 20.80 -14.35 -19.85
N ARG A 434 19.98 -15.09 -19.11
CA ARG A 434 18.99 -16.04 -19.64
C ARG A 434 17.58 -15.47 -19.70
N SER A 435 17.37 -14.22 -19.27
CA SER A 435 16.06 -13.56 -19.32
C SER A 435 16.11 -12.37 -20.27
N SER A 436 15.24 -12.37 -21.28
CA SER A 436 15.06 -11.24 -22.20
C SER A 436 14.26 -10.09 -21.59
N SER A 437 13.54 -10.33 -20.48
CA SER A 437 12.77 -9.31 -19.74
C SER A 437 13.53 -8.73 -18.55
N TYR A 438 14.75 -9.21 -18.29
CA TYR A 438 15.61 -8.69 -17.23
C TYR A 438 16.01 -7.23 -17.50
N GLN A 439 15.83 -6.41 -16.47
CA GLN A 439 16.27 -5.03 -16.42
C GLN A 439 17.17 -4.84 -15.19
N GLN A 440 18.33 -4.22 -15.43
CA GLN A 440 19.28 -3.90 -14.37
C GLN A 440 18.77 -2.70 -13.56
N ASP A 441 18.65 -2.88 -12.23
CA ASP A 441 18.44 -1.80 -11.27
C ASP A 441 19.78 -1.45 -10.59
N GLY A 442 20.42 -2.44 -9.96
CA GLY A 442 21.80 -2.33 -9.46
C GLY A 442 21.96 -1.67 -8.09
N ARG A 443 20.90 -1.11 -7.48
CA ARG A 443 20.96 -0.61 -6.10
C ARG A 443 21.29 -1.75 -5.13
N SER A 444 22.20 -1.51 -4.20
CA SER A 444 22.60 -2.51 -3.19
C SER A 444 21.55 -2.67 -2.10
N TRP A 445 21.42 -3.88 -1.56
CA TRP A 445 20.55 -4.19 -0.41
C TRP A 445 21.18 -5.24 0.50
N SER A 446 20.70 -5.31 1.75
CA SER A 446 21.14 -6.27 2.74
C SER A 446 20.05 -6.49 3.79
N ILE A 447 19.80 -7.75 4.13
CA ILE A 447 18.85 -8.19 5.18
C ILE A 447 19.61 -9.08 6.17
N ASN A 448 19.35 -8.90 7.47
CA ASN A 448 19.83 -9.80 8.53
C ASN A 448 18.64 -10.49 9.18
N TYR A 449 18.73 -11.80 9.36
CA TYR A 449 17.68 -12.62 9.95
C TYR A 449 17.93 -12.88 11.44
N ALA A 450 16.88 -13.36 12.12
CA ALA A 450 16.87 -13.70 13.54
C ALA A 450 17.85 -14.81 13.95
N ASP A 451 18.29 -15.62 12.99
CA ASP A 451 19.23 -16.74 13.18
C ASP A 451 20.70 -16.33 12.94
N ASP A 452 20.99 -15.02 12.97
CA ASP A 452 22.26 -14.40 12.60
C ASP A 452 22.68 -14.62 11.13
N SER A 453 21.82 -15.20 10.30
CA SER A 453 22.08 -15.30 8.87
C SER A 453 21.88 -13.96 8.16
N LYS A 454 22.57 -13.82 7.03
CA LYS A 454 22.59 -12.59 6.24
C LYS A 454 22.45 -12.92 4.76
N VAL A 455 21.64 -12.13 4.09
CA VAL A 455 21.53 -12.12 2.63
C VAL A 455 21.74 -10.70 2.13
N SER A 456 22.55 -10.55 1.09
CA SER A 456 22.80 -9.23 0.47
C SER A 456 23.06 -9.37 -1.01
N GLY A 457 22.82 -8.30 -1.76
CA GLY A 457 23.00 -8.30 -3.19
C GLY A 457 22.68 -6.97 -3.84
N VAL A 458 22.22 -7.05 -5.08
CA VAL A 458 21.75 -5.89 -5.85
C VAL A 458 20.30 -6.11 -6.26
N LEU A 459 19.57 -5.02 -6.47
CA LEU A 459 18.23 -5.05 -7.02
C LEU A 459 18.27 -5.34 -8.52
N ALA A 460 17.21 -5.98 -8.99
CA ALA A 460 16.91 -6.25 -10.38
C ALA A 460 15.41 -6.09 -10.60
N LYS A 461 15.01 -5.96 -11.87
CA LYS A 461 13.62 -5.92 -12.27
C LYS A 461 13.38 -6.96 -13.36
N ASP A 462 12.37 -7.80 -13.20
CA ASP A 462 12.01 -8.80 -14.20
C ASP A 462 10.54 -9.25 -14.00
N ASN A 463 10.00 -10.00 -14.95
CA ASN A 463 8.67 -10.58 -14.85
C ASN A 463 8.66 -11.75 -13.88
N VAL A 464 7.66 -11.81 -13.00
CA VAL A 464 7.45 -12.88 -12.02
C VAL A 464 6.14 -13.59 -12.33
N LYS A 465 6.12 -14.91 -12.24
CA LYS A 465 4.90 -15.71 -12.35
C LYS A 465 4.72 -16.59 -11.12
N VAL A 466 3.55 -16.52 -10.51
CA VAL A 466 3.23 -17.23 -9.26
C VAL A 466 1.73 -17.50 -9.20
N ALA A 467 1.30 -18.67 -8.74
CA ALA A 467 -0.13 -19.01 -8.61
C ALA A 467 -0.97 -18.88 -9.91
N GLY A 468 -0.33 -18.90 -11.09
CA GLY A 468 -0.99 -18.61 -12.37
C GLY A 468 -1.13 -17.11 -12.69
N ILE A 469 -0.70 -16.24 -11.80
CA ILE A 469 -0.65 -14.78 -11.92
C ILE A 469 0.70 -14.35 -12.49
N SER A 470 0.68 -13.40 -13.42
CA SER A 470 1.89 -12.79 -13.99
C SER A 470 2.02 -11.36 -13.50
N ILE A 471 3.08 -11.09 -12.75
CA ILE A 471 3.50 -9.76 -12.32
C ILE A 471 4.58 -9.30 -13.28
N ASN A 472 4.30 -8.26 -14.06
CA ASN A 472 5.30 -7.66 -14.91
C ASN A 472 6.21 -6.77 -14.08
N ASP A 473 7.47 -6.61 -14.50
CA ASP A 473 8.29 -5.50 -14.00
C ASP A 473 8.46 -5.51 -12.45
N GLN A 474 8.51 -6.69 -11.82
CA GLN A 474 8.69 -6.83 -10.38
C GLN A 474 10.14 -6.53 -9.99
N THR A 475 10.35 -5.60 -9.06
CA THR A 475 11.66 -5.40 -8.43
C THR A 475 11.94 -6.50 -7.41
N PHE A 476 13.12 -7.11 -7.47
CA PHE A 476 13.54 -8.15 -6.53
C PHE A 476 15.04 -8.09 -6.26
N GLY A 477 15.45 -8.68 -5.13
CA GLY A 477 16.84 -8.83 -4.75
C GLY A 477 17.52 -10.00 -5.45
N MET A 478 18.51 -9.72 -6.29
CA MET A 478 19.49 -10.69 -6.76
C MET A 478 20.60 -10.85 -5.71
N ALA A 479 20.47 -11.86 -4.86
CA ALA A 479 21.43 -12.08 -3.78
C ALA A 479 22.79 -12.52 -4.34
N SER A 480 23.87 -11.86 -3.93
CA SER A 480 25.27 -12.22 -4.21
C SER A 480 25.96 -12.86 -3.00
N VAL A 481 25.36 -12.73 -1.81
CA VAL A 481 25.77 -13.39 -0.57
C VAL A 481 24.53 -13.99 0.09
N ASN A 482 24.64 -15.25 0.50
CA ASN A 482 23.69 -15.91 1.39
C ASN A 482 24.50 -16.76 2.38
N SER A 483 24.43 -16.41 3.68
CA SER A 483 25.05 -17.18 4.77
C SER A 483 24.07 -18.08 5.53
N GLY A 484 22.78 -18.07 5.16
CA GLY A 484 21.74 -18.86 5.81
C GLY A 484 21.75 -20.33 5.44
N SER A 485 20.95 -21.11 6.17
CA SER A 485 20.82 -22.57 6.00
C SER A 485 19.74 -22.99 4.99
N THR A 486 19.25 -22.07 4.14
CA THR A 486 18.15 -22.33 3.19
C THR A 486 18.41 -23.52 2.25
N ALA A 487 19.69 -23.88 2.03
CA ALA A 487 20.11 -25.09 1.32
C ALA A 487 19.62 -26.41 1.94
N ALA A 488 19.49 -26.49 3.27
CA ALA A 488 19.08 -27.71 3.97
C ALA A 488 17.57 -28.00 3.84
N THR A 489 16.76 -27.00 3.50
CA THR A 489 15.29 -27.12 3.41
C THR A 489 14.75 -27.18 1.96
N GLY A 490 15.61 -26.92 0.97
CA GLY A 490 15.23 -26.86 -0.44
C GLY A 490 14.44 -25.60 -0.79
N VAL A 491 14.67 -24.51 -0.05
CA VAL A 491 14.13 -23.18 -0.29
C VAL A 491 15.18 -22.33 -0.98
N ASP A 492 14.86 -21.84 -2.17
CA ASP A 492 15.77 -21.00 -2.94
C ASP A 492 15.76 -19.56 -2.42
N GLY A 493 14.60 -19.02 -2.06
CA GLY A 493 14.45 -17.62 -1.62
C GLY A 493 13.16 -17.33 -0.84
N ILE A 494 12.86 -16.06 -0.64
CA ILE A 494 11.67 -15.57 0.08
C ILE A 494 10.92 -14.60 -0.81
N MET A 495 9.59 -14.70 -0.81
CA MET A 495 8.68 -13.74 -1.41
C MET A 495 7.86 -13.11 -0.29
N GLY A 496 8.26 -11.91 0.11
CA GLY A 496 7.56 -11.12 1.13
C GLY A 496 6.15 -10.73 0.69
N LEU A 497 5.21 -10.83 1.63
CA LEU A 497 3.79 -10.50 1.51
C LEU A 497 3.37 -9.41 2.52
N GLY A 498 4.33 -8.76 3.18
CA GLY A 498 4.11 -7.59 4.02
C GLY A 498 3.81 -6.32 3.23
N PHE A 499 3.69 -5.19 3.94
CA PHE A 499 3.46 -3.87 3.35
C PHE A 499 4.75 -3.29 2.76
N ASN A 500 4.67 -2.46 1.70
CA ASN A 500 5.85 -1.79 1.11
C ASN A 500 6.71 -1.06 2.15
N SER A 501 6.08 -0.45 3.15
CA SER A 501 6.71 0.26 4.27
C SER A 501 7.63 -0.59 5.17
N ASN A 502 7.53 -1.91 5.05
CA ASN A 502 8.37 -2.90 5.74
C ASN A 502 9.46 -3.51 4.84
N SER A 503 9.60 -3.02 3.61
CA SER A 503 10.73 -3.39 2.73
C SER A 503 12.05 -2.85 3.29
N GLU A 504 13.03 -3.73 3.44
CA GLU A 504 14.42 -3.40 3.76
C GLU A 504 15.23 -3.03 2.50
N MET A 505 14.64 -3.20 1.30
CA MET A 505 15.27 -2.87 0.00
C MET A 505 14.94 -1.46 -0.50
N GLY A 506 14.51 -0.55 0.36
CA GLY A 506 14.28 0.86 0.02
C GLY A 506 12.88 1.16 -0.52
N ASN A 507 11.85 0.62 0.14
CA ASN A 507 10.42 0.87 -0.16
C ASN A 507 10.03 0.50 -1.60
N VAL A 508 10.54 -0.64 -2.09
CA VAL A 508 10.14 -1.19 -3.39
C VAL A 508 8.71 -1.75 -3.29
N ASN A 509 7.97 -1.78 -4.41
CA ASN A 509 6.66 -2.40 -4.44
C ASN A 509 6.78 -3.91 -4.18
N THR A 510 6.03 -4.41 -3.19
CA THR A 510 5.95 -5.85 -2.95
C THR A 510 5.22 -6.54 -4.10
N PRO A 511 5.39 -7.86 -4.25
CA PRO A 511 4.67 -8.64 -5.26
C PRO A 511 3.15 -8.48 -5.18
N ILE A 512 2.54 -8.43 -3.99
CA ILE A 512 1.10 -8.19 -3.84
C ILE A 512 0.72 -6.79 -4.29
N THR A 513 1.49 -5.77 -3.92
CA THR A 513 1.23 -4.41 -4.37
C THR A 513 1.24 -4.34 -5.90
N ASN A 514 2.21 -4.97 -6.56
CA ASN A 514 2.23 -5.03 -8.01
C ASN A 514 1.11 -5.89 -8.61
N MET A 515 0.69 -6.99 -7.97
CA MET A 515 -0.50 -7.74 -8.39
C MET A 515 -1.74 -6.84 -8.39
N ILE A 516 -1.94 -6.05 -7.34
CA ILE A 516 -3.08 -5.12 -7.21
C ILE A 516 -2.98 -4.02 -8.27
N LEU A 517 -1.84 -3.32 -8.34
CA LEU A 517 -1.63 -2.21 -9.30
C LEU A 517 -1.75 -2.64 -10.76
N GLN A 518 -1.42 -3.90 -11.07
CA GLN A 518 -1.50 -4.45 -12.42
C GLN A 518 -2.82 -5.19 -12.69
N ASN A 519 -3.83 -5.06 -11.81
CA ASN A 519 -5.13 -5.73 -11.90
C ASN A 519 -5.00 -7.24 -12.16
N GLN A 520 -4.06 -7.87 -11.47
CA GLN A 520 -3.76 -9.29 -11.64
C GLN A 520 -4.52 -10.20 -10.66
N ILE A 521 -5.28 -9.62 -9.73
CA ILE A 521 -6.10 -10.33 -8.75
C ILE A 521 -7.44 -9.62 -8.56
N ASP A 522 -8.52 -10.37 -8.37
CA ASP A 522 -9.89 -9.81 -8.30
C ASP A 522 -10.16 -9.01 -7.03
N GLN A 523 -9.59 -9.46 -5.91
CA GLN A 523 -9.68 -8.80 -4.62
C GLN A 523 -8.27 -8.58 -4.07
N PRO A 524 -7.99 -7.45 -3.40
CA PRO A 524 -6.70 -7.16 -2.78
C PRO A 524 -6.52 -7.95 -1.47
N ILE A 525 -6.70 -9.27 -1.55
CA ILE A 525 -6.64 -10.18 -0.42
C ILE A 525 -5.83 -11.42 -0.75
N VAL A 526 -5.19 -11.97 0.28
CA VAL A 526 -4.48 -13.26 0.25
C VAL A 526 -5.06 -14.13 1.36
N SER A 527 -5.55 -15.31 1.04
CA SER A 527 -6.02 -16.26 2.06
C SER A 527 -5.17 -17.51 2.11
N VAL A 528 -5.04 -18.06 3.32
CA VAL A 528 -4.08 -19.11 3.67
C VAL A 528 -4.79 -20.28 4.34
N TRP A 529 -4.54 -21.47 3.80
CA TRP A 529 -4.97 -22.73 4.40
C TRP A 529 -3.80 -23.72 4.37
N LEU A 530 -3.36 -24.17 5.55
CA LEU A 530 -2.22 -25.10 5.68
C LEU A 530 -2.67 -26.47 6.19
N ASN A 531 -2.07 -27.53 5.64
CA ASN A 531 -2.19 -28.89 6.14
C ASN A 531 -1.08 -29.21 7.13
N LYS A 532 -1.44 -29.98 8.16
CA LYS A 532 -0.50 -30.51 9.15
C LYS A 532 0.30 -31.67 8.55
N ALA A 533 1.52 -31.89 9.04
CA ALA A 533 2.46 -32.88 8.53
C ALA A 533 1.92 -34.31 8.64
N VAL A 534 1.07 -34.58 9.65
CA VAL A 534 0.38 -35.87 9.81
C VAL A 534 -0.64 -36.16 8.71
N ASP A 535 -1.09 -35.12 8.02
CA ASP A 535 -2.08 -35.17 6.95
C ASP A 535 -1.42 -35.00 5.56
N GLN A 536 -0.09 -34.89 5.50
CA GLN A 536 0.69 -34.79 4.27
C GLN A 536 1.13 -36.19 3.82
N ASP A 537 0.67 -36.61 2.64
CA ASP A 537 1.25 -37.77 1.96
C ASP A 537 2.56 -37.35 1.28
N ALA A 538 3.56 -38.23 1.22
CA ALA A 538 4.92 -37.91 0.72
C ALA A 538 4.97 -37.50 -0.77
N GLY A 539 3.82 -37.46 -1.46
CA GLY A 539 3.61 -36.88 -2.78
C GLY A 539 3.41 -35.36 -2.73
N LEU A 540 4.52 -34.65 -2.84
CA LEU A 540 4.71 -33.21 -3.09
C LEU A 540 3.50 -32.52 -3.79
N SER A 541 2.61 -31.87 -3.02
CA SER A 541 1.58 -30.85 -3.41
C SER A 541 0.44 -30.70 -2.38
N ASN A 542 0.40 -31.54 -1.34
CA ASN A 542 -0.67 -31.55 -0.32
C ASN A 542 -0.38 -30.72 0.95
N GLY A 543 0.56 -29.77 0.92
CA GLY A 543 0.95 -29.00 2.10
C GLY A 543 -0.04 -27.90 2.50
N GLY A 544 -0.83 -27.41 1.56
CA GLY A 544 -1.75 -26.28 1.79
C GLY A 544 -1.87 -25.44 0.52
N GLN A 545 -2.50 -24.27 0.63
CA GLN A 545 -2.57 -23.31 -0.46
C GLN A 545 -2.66 -21.86 0.02
N PHE A 546 -2.03 -20.98 -0.76
CA PHE A 546 -2.32 -19.55 -0.76
C PHE A 546 -3.25 -19.25 -1.91
N ILE A 547 -4.25 -18.42 -1.66
CA ILE A 547 -5.20 -17.95 -2.65
C ILE A 547 -5.06 -16.45 -2.74
N PHE A 548 -4.60 -15.98 -3.90
CA PHE A 548 -4.45 -14.58 -4.24
C PHE A 548 -5.72 -14.14 -4.97
N GLY A 549 -6.34 -13.03 -4.56
CA GLY A 549 -7.54 -12.52 -5.22
C GLY A 549 -8.86 -12.98 -4.62
N GLY A 550 -8.86 -13.75 -3.53
CA GLY A 550 -10.10 -14.30 -3.01
C GLY A 550 -9.99 -15.13 -1.74
N VAL A 551 -11.16 -15.54 -1.25
CA VAL A 551 -11.34 -16.57 -0.23
C VAL A 551 -12.02 -17.79 -0.85
N ASP A 552 -11.78 -18.97 -0.29
CA ASP A 552 -12.48 -20.20 -0.67
C ASP A 552 -13.39 -20.67 0.49
N PRO A 553 -14.72 -20.47 0.38
CA PRO A 553 -15.68 -20.89 1.39
C PRO A 553 -15.71 -22.39 1.68
N SER A 554 -15.09 -23.23 0.85
CA SER A 554 -14.98 -24.67 1.11
C SER A 554 -13.88 -25.02 2.12
N LEU A 555 -12.98 -24.08 2.42
CA LEU A 555 -11.81 -24.31 3.29
C LEU A 555 -12.02 -23.89 4.75
N TYR A 556 -13.17 -23.30 5.07
CA TYR A 556 -13.49 -22.88 6.42
C TYR A 556 -14.97 -23.07 6.74
N THR A 557 -15.28 -23.01 8.03
CA THR A 557 -16.64 -23.06 8.55
C THR A 557 -16.90 -21.88 9.47
N GLY A 558 -18.17 -21.48 9.56
CA GLY A 558 -18.55 -20.29 10.32
C GLY A 558 -18.16 -18.97 9.63
N PRO A 559 -18.44 -17.83 10.28
CA PRO A 559 -18.06 -16.51 9.78
C PRO A 559 -16.56 -16.25 9.96
N ILE A 560 -15.99 -15.42 9.07
CA ILE A 560 -14.64 -14.89 9.23
C ILE A 560 -14.69 -13.71 10.23
N THR A 561 -13.89 -13.78 11.28
CA THR A 561 -13.72 -12.71 12.27
C THR A 561 -12.57 -11.82 11.85
N TYR A 562 -12.86 -10.60 11.42
CA TYR A 562 -11.86 -9.63 11.01
C TYR A 562 -11.41 -8.73 12.16
N LEU A 563 -10.10 -8.57 12.29
CA LEU A 563 -9.46 -7.62 13.21
C LEU A 563 -8.67 -6.58 12.42
N PRO A 564 -8.79 -5.29 12.76
CA PRO A 564 -8.00 -4.25 12.11
C PRO A 564 -6.52 -4.42 12.43
N VAL A 565 -5.68 -4.17 11.44
CA VAL A 565 -4.22 -4.15 11.61
C VAL A 565 -3.84 -2.89 12.40
N SER A 566 -3.04 -3.05 13.47
CA SER A 566 -2.59 -1.97 14.36
C SER A 566 -1.26 -1.34 13.96
N SER A 567 -0.54 -1.93 13.00
CA SER A 567 0.78 -1.48 12.53
C SER A 567 0.72 -0.98 11.09
N THR A 568 1.58 -0.01 10.75
CA THR A 568 1.74 0.45 9.37
C THR A 568 2.77 -0.36 8.58
N LYS A 569 3.44 -1.32 9.23
CA LYS A 569 4.54 -2.12 8.66
C LYS A 569 4.28 -3.63 8.72
N GLU A 570 3.60 -4.09 9.76
CA GLU A 570 3.45 -5.52 10.05
C GLU A 570 1.98 -5.91 10.04
N TRP A 571 1.70 -7.18 9.73
CA TRP A 571 0.40 -7.81 9.94
C TRP A 571 0.15 -8.04 11.44
N GLN A 572 0.00 -6.94 12.17
CA GLN A 572 -0.13 -6.92 13.62
C GLN A 572 -1.57 -6.69 14.05
N ILE A 573 -2.08 -7.52 14.95
CA ILE A 573 -3.44 -7.42 15.52
C ILE A 573 -3.38 -7.31 17.04
N LYS A 574 -4.47 -6.85 17.65
CA LYS A 574 -4.63 -6.90 19.12
C LYS A 574 -5.09 -8.28 19.57
N ILE A 575 -4.64 -8.70 20.75
CA ILE A 575 -5.10 -9.91 21.44
C ILE A 575 -5.92 -9.49 22.66
N ASP A 576 -7.12 -10.05 22.79
CA ASP A 576 -7.99 -9.76 23.93
C ASP A 576 -7.53 -10.57 25.16
N GLN A 577 -7.39 -11.89 25.02
CA GLN A 577 -7.03 -12.81 26.09
C GLN A 577 -6.34 -14.07 25.56
N ILE A 578 -5.57 -14.76 26.41
CA ILE A 578 -4.95 -16.05 26.10
C ILE A 578 -5.25 -17.04 27.23
N PHE A 579 -5.55 -18.28 26.89
CA PHE A 579 -5.81 -19.36 27.83
C PHE A 579 -4.99 -20.60 27.48
N ILE A 580 -4.56 -21.36 28.49
CA ILE A 580 -4.19 -22.77 28.36
C ILE A 580 -5.23 -23.60 29.13
N GLY A 581 -6.04 -24.35 28.38
CA GLY A 581 -7.23 -25.01 28.92
C GLY A 581 -8.18 -23.99 29.56
N ARG A 582 -8.33 -24.02 30.89
CA ARG A 582 -9.17 -23.06 31.64
C ARG A 582 -8.38 -21.95 32.33
N LYS A 583 -7.05 -22.00 32.29
CA LYS A 583 -6.18 -21.04 32.96
C LYS A 583 -5.89 -19.88 32.00
N GLU A 584 -6.32 -18.69 32.39
CA GLU A 584 -5.95 -17.46 31.68
C GLU A 584 -4.46 -17.16 31.90
N LEU A 585 -3.77 -16.82 30.83
CA LEU A 585 -2.41 -16.29 30.85
C LEU A 585 -2.50 -14.76 30.79
N SER A 586 -2.08 -14.11 31.88
CA SER A 586 -2.21 -12.65 32.01
C SER A 586 -1.34 -11.92 30.98
N LEU A 587 -1.97 -11.07 30.17
CA LEU A 587 -1.28 -10.20 29.22
C LEU A 587 -0.78 -8.92 29.91
N SER A 588 0.48 -8.57 29.69
CA SER A 588 0.97 -7.23 29.95
C SER A 588 0.50 -6.26 28.86
N SER A 589 0.54 -4.96 29.13
CA SER A 589 0.25 -3.92 28.13
C SER A 589 1.11 -4.07 26.87
N SER A 590 2.35 -4.52 27.02
CA SER A 590 3.31 -4.72 25.94
C SER A 590 3.07 -5.99 25.11
N ALA A 591 2.36 -6.99 25.66
CA ALA A 591 2.03 -8.25 25.00
C ALA A 591 0.58 -8.28 24.48
N SER A 592 -0.04 -7.11 24.33
CA SER A 592 -1.43 -6.97 23.89
C SER A 592 -1.60 -7.00 22.36
N SER A 593 -0.51 -7.21 21.61
CA SER A 593 -0.53 -7.36 20.16
C SER A 593 0.31 -8.55 19.68
N ALA A 594 -0.07 -9.07 18.51
CA ALA A 594 0.63 -10.14 17.82
C ALA A 594 0.84 -9.84 16.34
N ILE A 595 2.03 -10.17 15.83
CA ILE A 595 2.31 -10.26 14.39
C ILE A 595 1.87 -11.64 13.91
N VAL A 596 1.15 -11.71 12.78
CA VAL A 596 0.68 -12.97 12.19
C VAL A 596 1.51 -13.28 10.96
N ASP A 597 2.40 -14.25 11.09
CA ASP A 597 3.56 -14.42 10.20
C ASP A 597 3.66 -15.83 9.61
N THR A 598 3.49 -15.96 8.30
CA THR A 598 3.68 -17.22 7.56
C THR A 598 5.13 -17.56 7.27
N GLY A 599 6.07 -16.65 7.53
CA GLY A 599 7.52 -16.87 7.40
C GLY A 599 8.14 -17.52 8.64
N SER A 600 7.42 -17.53 9.76
CA SER A 600 7.90 -18.03 11.06
C SER A 600 7.19 -19.32 11.46
N SER A 601 7.92 -20.34 11.92
CA SER A 601 7.31 -21.62 12.29
C SER A 601 6.65 -21.61 13.69
N TYR A 602 7.28 -20.93 14.65
CA TYR A 602 6.94 -21.01 16.08
C TYR A 602 5.90 -19.96 16.47
N ILE A 603 5.23 -20.18 17.60
CA ILE A 603 4.66 -19.05 18.35
C ILE A 603 5.77 -18.48 19.24
N LEU A 604 6.07 -17.19 19.11
CA LEU A 604 7.03 -16.51 19.96
C LEU A 604 6.31 -15.61 20.96
N PHE A 605 6.58 -15.85 22.23
CA PHE A 605 6.05 -15.08 23.34
C PHE A 605 7.13 -14.20 23.97
N PRO A 606 6.74 -13.17 24.74
CA PRO A 606 7.62 -12.62 25.76
C PRO A 606 8.01 -13.70 26.75
N ASP A 607 9.24 -13.65 27.29
CA ASP A 607 9.79 -14.71 28.17
C ASP A 607 8.84 -15.08 29.33
N TYR A 608 8.24 -14.08 29.99
CA TYR A 608 7.32 -14.34 31.10
C TYR A 608 6.09 -15.17 30.67
N LEU A 609 5.61 -14.95 29.44
CA LEU A 609 4.42 -15.60 28.91
C LEU A 609 4.75 -17.01 28.40
N ALA A 610 5.91 -17.18 27.73
CA ALA A 610 6.47 -18.49 27.41
C ALA A 610 6.65 -19.33 28.67
N THR A 611 7.26 -18.76 29.72
CA THR A 611 7.43 -19.39 31.02
C THR A 611 6.09 -19.74 31.67
N ALA A 612 5.10 -18.83 31.64
CA ALA A 612 3.78 -19.06 32.24
C ALA A 612 3.00 -20.18 31.53
N PHE A 613 3.10 -20.24 30.20
CA PHE A 613 2.54 -21.30 29.36
C PHE A 613 3.16 -22.65 29.71
N HIS A 614 4.49 -22.77 29.65
CA HIS A 614 5.17 -24.05 29.89
C HIS A 614 5.02 -24.52 31.34
N ARG A 615 5.00 -23.62 32.34
CA ARG A 615 4.73 -23.99 33.74
C ARG A 615 3.29 -24.49 33.98
N ALA A 616 2.35 -24.19 33.09
CA ALA A 616 1.02 -24.76 33.16
C ALA A 616 0.95 -26.21 32.62
N ILE A 617 2.00 -26.65 31.92
CA ILE A 617 2.17 -28.03 31.46
C ILE A 617 3.06 -28.77 32.48
N PRO A 618 2.54 -29.78 33.21
CA PRO A 618 3.33 -30.49 34.20
C PRO A 618 4.59 -31.12 33.61
N ASN A 619 5.70 -31.02 34.34
CA ASN A 619 7.02 -31.55 33.99
C ASN A 619 7.71 -30.89 32.80
N SER A 620 7.22 -29.79 32.23
CA SER A 620 7.97 -29.04 31.22
C SER A 620 9.33 -28.58 31.75
N GLN A 621 10.34 -28.60 30.88
CA GLN A 621 11.73 -28.25 31.19
C GLN A 621 12.24 -27.21 30.20
N TYR A 622 13.18 -26.38 30.65
CA TYR A 622 13.86 -25.42 29.79
C TYR A 622 15.31 -25.84 29.60
N ASP A 623 15.78 -25.85 28.35
CA ASP A 623 17.17 -26.03 27.99
C ASP A 623 17.68 -24.75 27.33
N SER A 624 18.76 -24.17 27.85
CA SER A 624 19.28 -22.88 27.38
C SER A 624 19.90 -22.89 25.98
N LYS A 625 19.99 -24.06 25.32
CA LYS A 625 20.50 -24.20 23.95
C LYS A 625 19.42 -24.64 22.98
N LEU A 626 18.44 -25.40 23.46
CA LEU A 626 17.43 -26.05 22.62
C LEU A 626 16.02 -25.51 22.85
N GLY A 627 15.81 -24.63 23.83
CA GLY A 627 14.52 -24.04 24.14
C GLY A 627 13.66 -24.90 25.09
N TRP A 628 12.35 -24.75 25.00
CA TRP A 628 11.41 -25.42 25.89
C TRP A 628 11.07 -26.86 25.48
N TRP A 629 11.09 -27.76 26.46
CA TRP A 629 10.73 -29.17 26.33
C TRP A 629 9.45 -29.48 27.11
N VAL A 630 8.54 -30.21 26.48
CA VAL A 630 7.29 -30.70 27.08
C VAL A 630 7.30 -32.23 27.12
N PRO A 631 6.59 -32.89 28.06
CA PRO A 631 6.44 -34.34 27.98
C PRO A 631 5.80 -34.75 26.66
N CYS A 632 6.36 -35.75 25.96
CA CYS A 632 5.77 -36.23 24.70
C CYS A 632 4.35 -36.80 24.88
N SER A 633 3.96 -37.15 26.11
CA SER A 633 2.59 -37.53 26.46
C SER A 633 1.58 -36.40 26.24
N VAL A 634 2.01 -35.14 26.22
CA VAL A 634 1.19 -33.97 25.85
C VAL A 634 0.62 -34.15 24.44
N ALA A 635 1.37 -34.76 23.52
CA ALA A 635 0.90 -35.07 22.17
C ALA A 635 -0.31 -36.01 22.13
N ASN A 636 -0.52 -36.80 23.19
CA ASN A 636 -1.58 -37.80 23.31
C ASN A 636 -2.60 -37.45 24.41
N SER A 637 -2.45 -36.28 25.05
CA SER A 637 -3.15 -35.93 26.28
C SER A 637 -4.26 -34.91 26.01
N ARG A 638 -5.50 -35.24 26.40
CA ARG A 638 -6.57 -34.26 26.55
C ARG A 638 -6.50 -33.47 27.88
N TYR A 639 -5.54 -33.79 28.76
CA TYR A 639 -5.54 -33.33 30.15
C TYR A 639 -5.09 -31.87 30.36
N GLY A 640 -4.53 -31.19 29.35
CA GLY A 640 -4.09 -29.79 29.44
C GLY A 640 -5.05 -28.75 28.87
N GLY A 641 -5.96 -29.17 27.98
CA GLY A 641 -6.77 -28.28 27.14
C GLY A 641 -5.95 -27.49 26.12
N ASP A 642 -6.59 -26.83 25.16
CA ASP A 642 -5.90 -26.16 24.05
C ASP A 642 -5.30 -24.81 24.47
N LEU A 643 -4.26 -24.36 23.75
CA LEU A 643 -3.84 -22.97 23.79
C LEU A 643 -4.86 -22.15 23.00
N THR A 644 -5.60 -21.27 23.66
CA THR A 644 -6.71 -20.52 23.06
C THR A 644 -6.44 -19.03 23.11
N PHE A 645 -6.53 -18.39 21.95
CA PHE A 645 -6.48 -16.95 21.78
C PHE A 645 -7.91 -16.42 21.64
N VAL A 646 -8.23 -15.34 22.35
CA VAL A 646 -9.45 -14.57 22.13
C VAL A 646 -9.08 -13.36 21.27
N LEU A 647 -9.64 -13.32 20.05
CA LEU A 647 -9.40 -12.29 19.06
C LEU A 647 -10.75 -11.74 18.58
N GLY A 648 -11.02 -10.46 18.81
CA GLY A 648 -12.29 -9.84 18.44
C GLY A 648 -13.48 -10.48 19.18
N GLY A 649 -13.25 -10.95 20.40
CA GLY A 649 -14.23 -11.70 21.20
C GLY A 649 -14.48 -13.15 20.75
N GLN A 650 -13.80 -13.66 19.72
CA GLN A 650 -13.92 -15.05 19.24
C GLN A 650 -12.71 -15.89 19.65
N LYS A 651 -12.94 -17.20 19.87
CA LYS A 651 -11.91 -18.13 20.35
C LYS A 651 -11.27 -18.89 19.19
N PHE A 652 -9.94 -18.86 19.12
CA PHE A 652 -9.12 -19.61 18.17
C PHE A 652 -8.10 -20.45 18.92
N SER A 653 -8.14 -21.76 18.72
CA SER A 653 -7.40 -22.72 19.54
C SER A 653 -6.34 -23.47 18.75
N VAL A 654 -5.18 -23.66 19.38
CA VAL A 654 -4.09 -24.53 18.95
C VAL A 654 -4.07 -25.75 19.88
N PRO A 655 -4.36 -26.96 19.38
CA PRO A 655 -4.27 -28.17 20.17
C PRO A 655 -2.86 -28.37 20.73
N LEU A 656 -2.76 -28.83 21.98
CA LEU A 656 -1.44 -29.16 22.56
C LEU A 656 -0.76 -30.35 21.85
N SER A 657 -1.48 -31.11 21.03
CA SER A 657 -0.86 -32.10 20.14
C SER A 657 0.06 -31.46 19.10
N ASP A 658 -0.24 -30.24 18.69
CA ASP A 658 0.42 -29.57 17.57
C ASP A 658 1.64 -28.75 18.00
N ILE A 659 1.77 -28.47 19.30
CA ILE A 659 2.94 -27.78 19.86
C ILE A 659 4.19 -28.67 19.90
N VAL A 660 4.09 -29.94 19.54
CA VAL A 660 5.21 -30.89 19.55
C VAL A 660 5.81 -31.01 18.15
N ILE A 661 7.00 -30.42 17.93
CA ILE A 661 7.67 -30.40 16.62
C ILE A 661 8.59 -31.61 16.44
N LEU A 662 9.42 -31.92 17.44
CA LEU A 662 10.36 -33.05 17.41
C LEU A 662 10.08 -34.02 18.54
N LYS A 663 9.77 -35.27 18.17
CA LYS A 663 9.67 -36.40 19.09
C LYS A 663 11.08 -36.90 19.39
N SER A 664 11.75 -36.31 20.38
CA SER A 664 12.97 -36.93 20.89
C SER A 664 12.61 -38.23 21.60
N ALA A 665 13.20 -39.34 21.16
CA ALA A 665 13.06 -40.63 21.83
C ALA A 665 13.83 -40.70 23.16
N PHE A 666 14.64 -39.67 23.47
CA PHE A 666 15.40 -39.61 24.71
C PHE A 666 14.53 -39.06 25.85
N ASN A 667 14.37 -39.87 26.90
CA ASN A 667 13.75 -39.51 28.19
C ASN A 667 12.26 -39.11 28.17
N GLY A 668 11.54 -39.27 27.06
CA GLY A 668 10.09 -39.00 26.99
C GLY A 668 9.71 -37.53 26.86
N TYR A 669 10.65 -36.67 26.45
CA TYR A 669 10.46 -35.23 26.23
C TYR A 669 10.49 -34.86 24.75
N CYS A 670 9.71 -33.85 24.39
CA CYS A 670 9.48 -33.38 23.04
C CYS A 670 9.74 -31.88 22.98
N LEU A 671 10.31 -31.40 21.87
CA LEU A 671 10.58 -29.98 21.66
C LEU A 671 9.25 -29.22 21.46
N SER A 672 9.09 -28.12 22.19
CA SER A 672 7.94 -27.22 22.08
C SER A 672 8.07 -26.28 20.88
N ALA A 673 6.97 -26.09 20.15
CA ALA A 673 6.80 -25.11 19.09
C ALA A 673 6.55 -23.69 19.60
N ILE A 674 6.60 -23.49 20.91
CA ILE A 674 6.41 -22.21 21.57
C ILE A 674 7.70 -21.85 22.27
N ASP A 675 8.23 -20.67 21.97
CA ASP A 675 9.47 -20.18 22.59
C ASP A 675 9.38 -18.67 22.86
N SER A 676 10.48 -18.08 23.34
CA SER A 676 10.58 -16.66 23.60
C SER A 676 11.52 -15.90 22.67
N TRP A 677 11.18 -14.63 22.41
CA TRP A 677 12.03 -13.72 21.61
C TRP A 677 13.44 -13.53 22.18
N GLN A 678 13.56 -13.57 23.51
CA GLN A 678 14.78 -13.18 24.20
C GLN A 678 15.90 -14.21 24.03
N GLU A 679 15.54 -15.43 23.63
CA GLU A 679 16.46 -16.54 23.41
C GLU A 679 16.92 -16.63 21.94
N LEU A 680 16.34 -15.81 21.04
CA LEU A 680 16.84 -15.61 19.68
C LEU A 680 17.89 -14.48 19.68
N ALA A 681 19.04 -14.75 19.06
CA ALA A 681 20.12 -13.78 18.94
C ALA A 681 19.61 -12.51 18.23
N GLY A 682 19.90 -11.33 18.79
CA GLY A 682 19.47 -10.05 18.21
C GLY A 682 18.04 -9.58 18.54
N HIS A 683 17.21 -10.41 19.19
CA HIS A 683 15.79 -10.10 19.50
C HIS A 683 15.50 -9.78 20.98
N GLY A 684 16.53 -9.74 21.82
CA GLY A 684 16.41 -9.36 23.23
C GLY A 684 15.83 -7.95 23.42
N GLY A 685 14.54 -7.87 23.76
CA GLY A 685 13.82 -6.61 23.99
C GLY A 685 12.45 -6.52 23.32
N GLN A 686 12.10 -7.46 22.43
CA GLN A 686 10.74 -7.54 21.90
C GLN A 686 9.75 -8.01 22.98
N SER A 687 8.60 -7.34 23.04
CA SER A 687 7.62 -7.52 24.12
C SER A 687 6.22 -7.91 23.63
N GLY A 688 6.04 -8.00 22.31
CA GLY A 688 4.83 -8.49 21.64
C GLY A 688 4.88 -10.00 21.38
N ILE A 689 3.85 -10.50 20.69
CA ILE A 689 3.69 -11.91 20.33
C ILE A 689 3.91 -12.09 18.83
N LEU A 690 4.43 -13.24 18.40
CA LEU A 690 4.36 -13.67 17.00
C LEU A 690 3.56 -14.96 16.91
N LEU A 691 2.58 -14.97 16.00
CA LEU A 691 1.75 -16.11 15.66
C LEU A 691 2.23 -16.66 14.32
N GLY A 692 3.15 -17.62 14.40
CA GLY A 692 3.69 -18.32 13.24
C GLY A 692 2.78 -19.42 12.68
N ASP A 693 3.35 -20.26 11.83
CA ASP A 693 2.67 -21.40 11.19
C ASP A 693 2.02 -22.35 12.18
N LEU A 694 2.55 -22.51 13.40
CA LEU A 694 1.91 -23.29 14.47
C LEU A 694 0.46 -22.83 14.74
N PHE A 695 0.24 -21.51 14.77
CA PHE A 695 -1.10 -20.93 14.90
C PHE A 695 -1.86 -21.00 13.58
N ILE A 696 -1.22 -20.58 12.48
CA ILE A 696 -1.86 -20.44 11.17
C ILE A 696 -2.36 -21.79 10.63
N LYS A 697 -1.61 -22.89 10.82
CA LYS A 697 -2.03 -24.23 10.39
C LYS A 697 -3.25 -24.77 11.12
N ASN A 698 -3.69 -24.13 12.20
CA ASN A 698 -4.90 -24.49 12.93
C ASN A 698 -6.10 -23.60 12.57
N GLN A 699 -5.91 -22.53 11.79
CA GLN A 699 -6.96 -21.60 11.41
C GLN A 699 -7.03 -21.42 9.89
N TYR A 700 -8.12 -20.84 9.39
CA TYR A 700 -8.14 -20.24 8.06
C TYR A 700 -7.90 -18.74 8.21
N VAL A 701 -6.87 -18.22 7.52
CA VAL A 701 -6.39 -16.85 7.71
C VAL A 701 -6.56 -16.05 6.43
N VAL A 702 -7.05 -14.82 6.52
CA VAL A 702 -7.23 -13.90 5.39
C VAL A 702 -6.50 -12.60 5.68
N TYR A 703 -5.58 -12.22 4.80
CA TYR A 703 -4.89 -10.94 4.81
C TYR A 703 -5.57 -10.02 3.80
N ASP A 704 -6.19 -8.94 4.29
CA ASP A 704 -6.94 -7.98 3.46
C ASP A 704 -6.15 -6.67 3.37
N TYR A 705 -5.55 -6.43 2.21
CA TYR A 705 -4.62 -5.31 1.97
C TYR A 705 -5.36 -3.99 1.78
N GLU A 706 -6.59 -4.03 1.26
CA GLU A 706 -7.41 -2.84 1.06
C GLU A 706 -7.97 -2.32 2.39
N LYS A 707 -8.58 -3.21 3.17
CA LYS A 707 -9.18 -2.82 4.46
C LYS A 707 -8.19 -2.86 5.62
N LYS A 708 -6.95 -3.32 5.38
CA LYS A 708 -5.87 -3.47 6.38
C LYS A 708 -6.37 -4.20 7.62
N GLN A 709 -6.81 -5.44 7.40
CA GLN A 709 -7.37 -6.29 8.45
C GLN A 709 -6.96 -7.75 8.24
N ILE A 710 -6.98 -8.53 9.31
CA ILE A 710 -6.75 -9.98 9.27
C ILE A 710 -8.02 -10.70 9.70
N GLY A 711 -8.49 -11.62 8.86
CA GLY A 711 -9.64 -12.48 9.09
C GLY A 711 -9.24 -13.86 9.60
N PHE A 712 -9.96 -14.37 10.61
CA PHE A 712 -9.80 -15.72 11.12
C PHE A 712 -11.10 -16.50 11.09
N ALA A 713 -11.05 -17.75 10.64
CA ALA A 713 -12.16 -18.70 10.70
C ALA A 713 -11.68 -20.10 11.08
N THR A 714 -12.61 -20.96 11.49
CA THR A 714 -12.31 -22.38 11.73
C THR A 714 -12.01 -23.05 10.39
N LYS A 715 -10.77 -23.52 10.19
CA LYS A 715 -10.42 -24.26 8.97
C LYS A 715 -11.12 -25.61 8.90
N VAL A 716 -11.30 -26.12 7.69
CA VAL A 716 -11.59 -27.55 7.49
C VAL A 716 -10.30 -28.37 7.59
N ASP A 717 -10.40 -29.60 8.08
CA ASP A 717 -9.26 -30.50 8.17
C ASP A 717 -8.78 -31.00 6.81
N ILE A 718 -9.71 -31.20 5.87
CA ILE A 718 -9.43 -31.68 4.51
C ILE A 718 -10.08 -30.75 3.49
N ALA A 719 -9.29 -30.18 2.59
CA ALA A 719 -9.78 -29.34 1.49
C ALA A 719 -10.71 -30.15 0.55
N PRO A 720 -11.99 -29.79 0.42
CA PRO A 720 -12.92 -30.50 -0.46
C PRO A 720 -12.51 -30.32 -1.92
N GLY A 721 -12.11 -31.41 -2.58
CA GLY A 721 -11.75 -31.42 -4.01
C GLY A 721 -10.25 -31.50 -4.32
N GLY A 722 -9.36 -31.30 -3.34
CA GLY A 722 -7.89 -31.29 -3.50
C GLY A 722 -7.27 -29.88 -3.45
N ILE A 723 -5.97 -29.78 -3.73
CA ILE A 723 -5.20 -28.51 -3.73
C ILE A 723 -4.99 -28.01 -5.16
N GLY A 724 -5.18 -26.70 -5.40
CA GLY A 724 -4.94 -26.03 -6.69
C GLY A 724 -6.21 -25.62 -7.47
N LEU A 725 -6.07 -24.70 -8.43
CA LEU A 725 -7.14 -24.33 -9.36
C LEU A 725 -7.57 -25.58 -10.16
N ASN A 726 -8.79 -26.06 -9.92
CA ASN A 726 -9.36 -27.34 -10.37
C ASN A 726 -9.09 -28.56 -9.48
N ALA A 727 -9.13 -28.36 -8.17
CA ALA A 727 -9.63 -29.34 -7.19
C ALA A 727 -11.04 -29.87 -7.58
N LYS A 728 -11.09 -30.73 -8.62
CA LYS A 728 -12.26 -31.33 -9.30
C LYS A 728 -13.48 -30.40 -9.46
N ASN A 729 -13.70 -29.90 -10.68
CA ASN A 729 -14.99 -29.44 -11.25
C ASN A 729 -16.22 -29.68 -10.34
N THR A 730 -16.48 -28.78 -9.41
CA THR A 730 -17.71 -28.80 -8.58
C THR A 730 -18.57 -27.56 -8.73
N ALA A 731 -18.24 -26.69 -9.70
CA ALA A 731 -19.20 -25.76 -10.29
C ALA A 731 -20.09 -26.40 -11.39
N GLY A 732 -19.81 -27.66 -11.79
CA GLY A 732 -20.55 -28.37 -12.85
C GLY A 732 -21.47 -29.51 -12.38
N SER A 733 -21.27 -30.10 -11.20
CA SER A 733 -21.98 -31.34 -10.80
C SER A 733 -23.20 -31.14 -9.91
N ARG A 734 -23.48 -29.91 -9.43
CA ARG A 734 -24.70 -29.65 -8.64
C ARG A 734 -25.96 -29.49 -9.50
N LEU A 735 -25.82 -29.25 -10.81
CA LEU A 735 -26.96 -29.15 -11.74
C LEU A 735 -27.35 -30.51 -12.38
N GLU A 736 -26.43 -31.47 -12.45
CA GLU A 736 -26.75 -32.84 -12.90
C GLU A 736 -27.26 -33.73 -11.77
N SER A 737 -26.75 -33.59 -10.54
CA SER A 737 -27.29 -34.35 -9.39
C SER A 737 -28.71 -33.91 -9.01
N LEU A 738 -29.07 -32.63 -9.23
CA LEU A 738 -30.44 -32.11 -9.08
C LEU A 738 -31.36 -32.52 -10.25
N ARG A 739 -30.81 -32.83 -11.43
CA ARG A 739 -31.59 -33.37 -12.56
C ARG A 739 -31.84 -34.87 -12.44
N GLU A 740 -30.92 -35.64 -11.85
CA GLU A 740 -31.13 -37.08 -11.61
C GLU A 740 -32.01 -37.37 -10.38
N THR A 741 -31.94 -36.55 -9.32
CA THR A 741 -32.88 -36.68 -8.18
C THR A 741 -34.31 -36.29 -8.55
N SER A 742 -34.53 -35.34 -9.47
CA SER A 742 -35.89 -35.03 -9.97
C SER A 742 -36.45 -36.09 -10.95
N ARG A 743 -35.58 -36.85 -11.64
CA ARG A 743 -36.01 -37.98 -12.49
C ARG A 743 -36.32 -39.23 -11.67
N ASN A 744 -35.55 -39.54 -10.63
CA ASN A 744 -35.85 -40.68 -9.75
C ASN A 744 -37.02 -40.42 -8.78
N HIS A 745 -37.31 -39.17 -8.40
CA HIS A 745 -38.55 -38.84 -7.68
C HIS A 745 -39.82 -38.94 -8.56
N ARG A 746 -39.71 -38.81 -9.89
CA ARG A 746 -40.86 -39.02 -10.80
C ARG A 746 -41.15 -40.49 -11.10
N VAL A 747 -40.19 -41.40 -10.93
CA VAL A 747 -40.41 -42.84 -11.12
C VAL A 747 -40.91 -43.51 -9.84
N THR A 748 -40.48 -43.07 -8.65
CA THR A 748 -40.97 -43.60 -7.37
C THR A 748 -42.38 -43.10 -7.01
N VAL A 749 -42.76 -41.88 -7.42
CA VAL A 749 -44.13 -41.34 -7.22
C VAL A 749 -45.15 -41.95 -8.20
N MET A 750 -44.73 -42.47 -9.35
CA MET A 750 -45.63 -43.24 -10.23
C MET A 750 -45.78 -44.71 -9.82
N ALA A 751 -44.81 -45.30 -9.13
CA ALA A 751 -44.92 -46.66 -8.59
C ALA A 751 -45.79 -46.75 -7.32
N LEU A 752 -45.84 -45.70 -6.50
CA LEU A 752 -46.72 -45.63 -5.31
C LEU A 752 -48.17 -45.22 -5.65
N GLY A 753 -48.40 -44.55 -6.79
CA GLY A 753 -49.75 -44.27 -7.29
C GLY A 753 -50.48 -45.49 -7.87
N ALA A 754 -49.74 -46.46 -8.43
CA ALA A 754 -50.33 -47.69 -8.98
C ALA A 754 -50.77 -48.69 -7.88
N VAL A 755 -50.14 -48.67 -6.70
CA VAL A 755 -50.53 -49.55 -5.58
C VAL A 755 -51.73 -48.99 -4.80
N LEU A 756 -51.89 -47.67 -4.74
CA LEU A 756 -53.04 -47.04 -4.07
C LEU A 756 -54.33 -47.04 -4.91
N THR A 757 -54.24 -47.29 -6.23
CA THR A 757 -55.41 -47.40 -7.11
C THR A 757 -55.97 -48.84 -7.19
N CYS A 758 -55.19 -49.86 -6.82
CA CYS A 758 -55.66 -51.25 -6.70
C CYS A 758 -56.29 -51.58 -5.34
N LEU A 759 -56.11 -50.75 -4.30
CA LEU A 759 -56.72 -50.95 -2.98
C LEU A 759 -58.04 -50.18 -2.76
N LEU A 760 -58.45 -49.34 -3.72
CA LEU A 760 -59.71 -48.57 -3.67
C LEU A 760 -60.79 -49.07 -4.64
N THR A 761 -60.60 -50.25 -5.26
CA THR A 761 -61.61 -50.93 -6.09
C THR A 761 -62.02 -52.31 -5.56
N SER A 762 -61.77 -52.60 -4.27
CA SER A 762 -62.29 -53.80 -3.57
C SER A 762 -63.20 -53.48 -2.38
N VAL A 763 -63.77 -52.27 -2.34
CA VAL A 763 -65.04 -52.01 -1.63
C VAL A 763 -66.03 -51.42 -2.65
N LEU A 764 -66.34 -52.25 -3.65
CA LEU A 764 -67.64 -52.44 -4.31
C LEU A 764 -67.64 -53.83 -4.96
#